data_AF-A0A7X2JC29-F1
#
_entry.id   AF-A0A7X2JC29-F1
#
_cell.length_a   1.000
_cell.length_b   1.000
_cell.length_c   1.000
_cell.angle_alpha   90.00
_cell.angle_beta   90.00
_cell.angle_gamma   90.00
#
_symmetry.space_group_name_H-M   'P 1'
#
loop_
_entity.id
_entity.type
_entity.pdbx_description
1 polymer ?
#
loop_
_entity_poly.entity_id
_entity_poly.type
_entity_poly.pdbx_seq_one_letter_code
_entity_poly.pdbx_strand_id
1 'polypeptide(L)'
;MSSYGMKAVEFALKYPPMGIEKRRELLPYKSVSSLYPAKADEDVLVTANGRQRIDIVGDPYHERVIYRRERIMDMRWKDTPEPPDVAYAIPEARNYLKQGKFEEAARVMDEATKAAGYDQWIDSRPFGVEFPRLHPRLHSVIELLTEIEEGKERCDYLRYLDMMSGEAVVRIQDEKGGVLRRSFVSFDKEAVVQKTERLNKEQFDMNIRFVAPGGYDLPDHFDQFVLVTYNDMYRIEGSDVEIKTTPESCTVSLAYDPQFGERGYCCCSVIRTDGKVSCREGGYLQVEGAKEITIISRTVKYEEAYRHSLAEQVLEEVNQIQDSYEDMLAANRAYLEPLMERSVIRLDGDWAMAAEELLNEQHGGGELSAMMLEKLYDMGRFFMITDTGDDPPSLFQHNINTNLQVCSGNMTGLPEIMDTYFKFYEDKFDDFRLNAERFYGARGVLGNIHCDYNSGKFYQFSIVYPHYCWTACLGWIYNEFWGHYLVTGDKEFLRERIVPGLKEIALFYEDYLSDVDENGKVMFYPSYSPEDPSMNDYHVPFPKDVYAMNVNSLMDVMVCREVLDNLMEACEVLGLDEPDLPKWKALRGRLPDYLMDEDGAIKEWSFKYSGENYDHRHVSHHYDIWPGRAVSPEKTPELVKPFILSNRKRGHQDDSAHGVIHRYFTAVRLGDLPDAMHNLRTLMEHGYVTRTLNTVHYPYRVFCPDLLGAMPAIVLEMLVYSDEGFIKLLPAVPGDLSKGNLEGMWLYTFAKIEKMSWDMDAGKAEVEIFSMEDQVIYVSFPVGYKEMRVDGKLYDKDENGADIEFKKNAVVHLEYLF
;
A
#
# COMPACT_ATOMS: atom_id res chain seq x y z
N MET A 1 -6.52 -6.38 46.89
CA MET A 1 -7.95 -6.01 46.73
C MET A 1 -8.06 -4.51 46.98
N SER A 2 -8.63 -3.77 46.03
CA SER A 2 -8.92 -2.35 46.25
C SER A 2 -9.87 -2.20 47.45
N SER A 3 -9.66 -1.18 48.27
CA SER A 3 -10.51 -0.85 49.43
C SER A 3 -11.97 -0.56 49.04
N TYR A 4 -12.27 -0.48 47.74
CA TYR A 4 -13.58 -0.24 47.18
C TYR A 4 -14.28 -1.51 46.67
N GLY A 5 -13.67 -2.70 46.82
CA GLY A 5 -14.26 -3.97 46.36
C GLY A 5 -14.31 -4.14 44.84
N MET A 6 -13.67 -3.25 44.08
CA MET A 6 -13.57 -3.36 42.62
C MET A 6 -12.41 -4.28 42.23
N LYS A 7 -12.66 -5.18 41.27
CA LYS A 7 -11.64 -6.03 40.64
C LYS A 7 -11.88 -6.08 39.14
N ALA A 8 -10.81 -6.02 38.35
CA ALA A 8 -10.87 -6.46 36.96
C ALA A 8 -11.10 -7.99 36.94
N VAL A 9 -11.87 -8.46 35.97
CA VAL A 9 -12.05 -9.88 35.69
C VAL A 9 -11.57 -10.08 34.27
N GLU A 10 -10.67 -11.04 34.08
CA GLU A 10 -10.14 -11.36 32.77
C GLU A 10 -11.25 -11.85 31.84
N PHE A 11 -11.17 -11.44 30.58
CA PHE A 11 -12.06 -11.93 29.55
C PHE A 11 -11.71 -13.37 29.21
N ALA A 12 -12.68 -14.28 29.32
CA ALA A 12 -12.49 -15.68 28.96
C ALA A 12 -12.64 -15.84 27.44
N LEU A 13 -11.54 -16.16 26.76
CA LEU A 13 -11.55 -16.51 25.33
C LEU A 13 -12.32 -17.82 25.10
N LYS A 14 -12.99 -17.93 23.94
CA LYS A 14 -13.69 -19.16 23.50
C LYS A 14 -12.74 -20.36 23.53
N TYR A 15 -11.51 -20.14 23.09
CA TYR A 15 -10.43 -21.12 23.05
C TYR A 15 -9.28 -20.65 23.93
N PRO A 16 -8.82 -21.46 24.91
CA PRO A 16 -7.65 -21.11 25.71
C PRO A 16 -6.39 -21.03 24.83
N PRO A 17 -5.66 -19.90 24.84
CA PRO A 17 -4.54 -19.68 23.95
C PRO A 17 -3.29 -20.46 24.37
N MET A 18 -2.41 -20.71 23.42
CA MET A 18 -1.12 -21.35 23.66
C MET A 18 -0.15 -20.43 24.42
N GLY A 19 0.46 -20.96 25.48
CA GLY A 19 1.48 -20.25 26.25
C GLY A 19 2.74 -19.92 25.43
N ILE A 20 3.42 -18.83 25.80
CA ILE A 20 4.54 -18.27 25.01
C ILE A 20 5.74 -19.22 24.84
N GLU A 21 6.07 -20.04 25.84
CA GLU A 21 7.18 -21.01 25.72
C GLU A 21 6.91 -22.06 24.64
N LYS A 22 5.67 -22.58 24.56
CA LYS A 22 5.29 -23.50 23.48
C LYS A 22 5.28 -22.79 22.13
N ARG A 23 4.92 -21.51 22.10
CA ARG A 23 4.99 -20.70 20.87
C ARG A 23 6.43 -20.55 20.38
N ARG A 24 7.42 -20.33 21.26
CA ARG A 24 8.85 -20.26 20.87
C ARG A 24 9.37 -21.56 20.24
N GLU A 25 8.83 -22.71 20.62
CA GLU A 25 9.20 -24.00 20.02
C GLU A 25 8.58 -24.23 18.63
N LEU A 26 7.52 -23.47 18.29
CA LEU A 26 6.67 -23.73 17.11
C LEU A 26 6.72 -22.63 16.06
N LEU A 27 6.75 -21.37 16.48
CA LEU A 27 6.68 -20.23 15.59
C LEU A 27 8.02 -20.07 14.86
N PRO A 28 8.01 -19.76 13.56
CA PRO A 28 9.16 -19.21 12.87
C PRO A 28 9.49 -17.81 13.41
N TYR A 29 10.74 -17.38 13.33
CA TYR A 29 11.16 -16.06 13.82
C TYR A 29 10.37 -14.93 13.13
N LYS A 30 10.33 -14.93 11.79
CA LYS A 30 9.57 -13.97 10.97
C LYS A 30 8.12 -14.44 10.80
N SER A 31 7.38 -14.45 11.90
CA SER A 31 5.95 -14.80 11.91
C SER A 31 5.11 -13.76 12.63
N VAL A 32 3.83 -13.72 12.29
CA VAL A 32 2.81 -12.99 13.07
C VAL A 32 1.80 -14.00 13.58
N SER A 33 1.52 -13.96 14.89
CA SER A 33 0.58 -14.88 15.54
C SER A 33 -0.53 -14.13 16.27
N SER A 34 -1.69 -14.78 16.41
CA SER A 34 -2.86 -14.26 17.10
C SER A 34 -3.44 -15.32 18.03
N LEU A 35 -3.92 -14.87 19.19
CA LEU A 35 -4.34 -15.73 20.30
C LEU A 35 -5.81 -16.20 20.20
N TYR A 36 -6.56 -15.73 19.21
CA TYR A 36 -7.95 -16.15 18.98
C TYR A 36 -8.36 -15.99 17.50
N PRO A 37 -9.44 -16.64 17.04
CA PRO A 37 -9.95 -16.47 15.68
C PRO A 37 -10.36 -15.03 15.37
N ALA A 38 -10.33 -14.65 14.10
CA ALA A 38 -10.72 -13.30 13.67
C ALA A 38 -12.14 -12.95 14.14
N LYS A 39 -12.33 -11.73 14.64
CA LYS A 39 -13.63 -11.19 15.08
C LYS A 39 -14.23 -10.18 14.10
N ALA A 40 -13.40 -9.70 13.18
CA ALA A 40 -13.72 -8.76 12.13
C ALA A 40 -12.84 -9.08 10.91
N ASP A 41 -13.18 -8.54 9.76
CA ASP A 41 -12.54 -8.88 8.49
C ASP A 41 -11.08 -8.40 8.45
N GLU A 42 -10.78 -7.29 9.12
CA GLU A 42 -9.43 -6.75 9.25
C GLU A 42 -8.51 -7.57 10.19
N ASP A 43 -9.07 -8.50 10.97
CA ASP A 43 -8.35 -9.39 11.88
C ASP A 43 -8.00 -10.76 11.25
N VAL A 44 -8.31 -10.99 9.97
CA VAL A 44 -7.97 -12.25 9.26
C VAL A 44 -6.46 -12.41 9.06
N LEU A 45 -5.99 -13.65 8.94
CA LEU A 45 -4.65 -13.91 8.37
C LEU A 45 -4.76 -13.82 6.85
N VAL A 46 -3.80 -13.15 6.21
CA VAL A 46 -3.77 -12.96 4.77
C VAL A 46 -2.52 -13.62 4.20
N THR A 47 -2.67 -14.36 3.11
CA THR A 47 -1.54 -14.81 2.29
C THR A 47 -1.93 -14.84 0.82
N ALA A 48 -0.97 -14.59 -0.05
CA ALA A 48 -1.18 -14.41 -1.48
C ALA A 48 0.07 -14.77 -2.30
N ASN A 49 -0.06 -14.79 -3.63
CA ASN A 49 1.03 -15.04 -4.56
C ASN A 49 1.12 -13.99 -5.69
N GLY A 50 0.63 -12.78 -5.42
CA GLY A 50 0.42 -11.69 -6.36
C GLY A 50 -0.96 -11.78 -7.01
N ARG A 51 -1.25 -12.92 -7.65
CA ARG A 51 -2.50 -13.08 -8.41
C ARG A 51 -3.67 -13.54 -7.57
N GLN A 52 -3.47 -14.51 -6.68
CA GLN A 52 -4.50 -15.08 -5.81
C GLN A 52 -4.20 -14.76 -4.36
N ARG A 53 -5.27 -14.57 -3.59
CA ARG A 53 -5.22 -14.23 -2.17
C ARG A 53 -6.27 -15.02 -1.41
N ILE A 54 -5.94 -15.41 -0.17
CA ILE A 54 -6.91 -15.96 0.78
C ILE A 54 -6.92 -15.17 2.08
N ASP A 55 -8.12 -14.93 2.59
CA ASP A 55 -8.36 -14.34 3.91
C ASP A 55 -8.89 -15.43 4.85
N ILE A 56 -8.18 -15.70 5.95
CA ILE A 56 -8.41 -16.85 6.83
C ILE A 56 -8.88 -16.37 8.21
N VAL A 57 -10.09 -16.78 8.61
CA VAL A 57 -10.67 -16.44 9.92
C VAL A 57 -9.91 -17.15 11.05
N GLY A 58 -9.64 -18.44 10.89
CA GLY A 58 -8.88 -19.24 11.83
C GLY A 58 -9.69 -19.84 12.97
N ASP A 59 -10.99 -20.10 12.79
CA ASP A 59 -11.72 -20.94 13.75
C ASP A 59 -11.39 -22.42 13.45
N PRO A 60 -10.88 -23.17 14.43
CA PRO A 60 -10.35 -24.51 14.17
C PRO A 60 -11.46 -25.51 13.80
N TYR A 61 -12.70 -25.28 14.25
CA TYR A 61 -13.82 -26.19 14.02
C TYR A 61 -14.78 -25.68 12.94
N HIS A 62 -14.95 -24.37 12.83
CA HIS A 62 -15.91 -23.70 11.94
C HIS A 62 -15.18 -22.70 11.03
N GLU A 63 -14.32 -23.21 10.15
CA GLU A 63 -13.40 -22.37 9.37
C GLU A 63 -14.11 -21.71 8.19
N ARG A 64 -13.75 -20.44 7.94
CA ARG A 64 -14.16 -19.66 6.77
C ARG A 64 -12.92 -19.10 6.10
N VAL A 65 -12.74 -19.42 4.83
CA VAL A 65 -11.65 -18.91 4.00
C VAL A 65 -12.22 -18.24 2.76
N ILE A 66 -11.90 -16.96 2.58
CA ILE A 66 -12.41 -16.15 1.47
C ILE A 66 -11.33 -16.14 0.38
N TYR A 67 -11.70 -16.49 -0.85
CA TYR A 67 -10.78 -16.45 -1.99
C TYR A 67 -10.98 -15.17 -2.78
N ARG A 68 -9.86 -14.53 -3.11
CA ARG A 68 -9.79 -13.36 -3.99
C ARG A 68 -8.78 -13.61 -5.08
N ARG A 69 -8.92 -12.89 -6.19
CA ARG A 69 -7.93 -12.83 -7.26
C ARG A 69 -7.84 -11.40 -7.78
N GLU A 70 -6.64 -10.96 -8.13
CA GLU A 70 -6.43 -9.73 -8.87
C GLU A 70 -7.36 -9.68 -10.11
N ARG A 71 -7.77 -8.47 -10.47
CA ARG A 71 -8.64 -8.18 -11.61
C ARG A 71 -10.05 -8.81 -11.56
N ILE A 72 -10.45 -9.61 -10.57
CA ILE A 72 -11.85 -10.08 -10.48
C ILE A 72 -12.72 -8.95 -9.89
N MET A 73 -13.44 -8.28 -10.79
CA MET A 73 -14.16 -7.04 -10.51
C MET A 73 -15.65 -7.14 -10.85
N ASP A 74 -16.46 -6.41 -10.10
CA ASP A 74 -17.88 -6.23 -10.33
C ASP A 74 -18.06 -5.21 -11.46
N MET A 75 -18.22 -5.75 -12.68
CA MET A 75 -18.17 -5.01 -13.94
C MET A 75 -19.29 -3.99 -14.03
N ARG A 76 -18.96 -2.77 -14.48
CA ARG A 76 -19.91 -1.66 -14.65
C ARG A 76 -20.10 -1.24 -16.11
N TRP A 77 -19.19 -1.62 -16.99
CA TRP A 77 -19.20 -1.31 -18.41
C TRP A 77 -18.44 -2.38 -19.18
N LYS A 78 -18.73 -2.46 -20.49
CA LYS A 78 -18.00 -3.34 -21.40
C LYS A 78 -16.58 -2.82 -21.66
N ASP A 79 -16.47 -1.54 -21.98
CA ASP A 79 -15.22 -0.85 -22.30
C ASP A 79 -15.16 0.42 -21.45
N THR A 80 -13.96 0.80 -20.99
CA THR A 80 -13.79 2.00 -20.17
C THR A 80 -14.27 3.23 -20.95
N PRO A 81 -15.14 4.09 -20.36
CA PRO A 81 -15.62 5.29 -21.03
C PRO A 81 -14.48 6.22 -21.47
N GLU A 82 -14.65 6.84 -22.63
CA GLU A 82 -13.69 7.83 -23.14
C GLU A 82 -13.83 9.16 -22.43
N PRO A 83 -12.74 9.84 -22.02
CA PRO A 83 -12.81 11.11 -21.33
C PRO A 83 -13.61 12.16 -22.13
N PRO A 84 -14.44 12.98 -21.46
CA PRO A 84 -15.27 13.98 -22.12
C PRO A 84 -14.41 15.06 -22.78
N ASP A 85 -14.79 15.43 -24.00
CA ASP A 85 -14.16 16.55 -24.72
C ASP A 85 -14.69 17.88 -24.18
N VAL A 86 -13.96 18.47 -23.25
CA VAL A 86 -14.36 19.70 -22.52
C VAL A 86 -13.31 20.82 -22.60
N ALA A 87 -12.25 20.63 -23.38
CA ALA A 87 -11.19 21.62 -23.56
C ALA A 87 -11.73 23.01 -24.00
N TYR A 88 -12.85 23.03 -24.73
CA TYR A 88 -13.50 24.27 -25.16
C TYR A 88 -13.99 25.15 -24.00
N ALA A 89 -14.25 24.59 -22.82
CA ALA A 89 -14.76 25.28 -21.64
C ALA A 89 -13.64 25.88 -20.76
N ILE A 90 -12.40 25.37 -20.89
CA ILE A 90 -11.25 25.81 -20.10
C ILE A 90 -10.98 27.32 -20.16
N PRO A 91 -11.02 28.00 -21.33
CA PRO A 91 -10.77 29.44 -21.39
C PRO A 91 -11.76 30.26 -20.54
N GLU A 92 -13.03 29.86 -20.49
CA GLU A 92 -14.05 30.53 -19.69
C GLU A 92 -13.85 30.26 -18.19
N ALA A 93 -13.61 28.99 -17.81
CA ALA A 93 -13.29 28.62 -16.44
C ALA A 93 -12.05 29.40 -15.93
N ARG A 94 -10.97 29.47 -16.73
CA ARG A 94 -9.76 30.25 -16.42
C ARG A 94 -10.04 31.73 -16.22
N ASN A 95 -10.94 32.32 -16.99
CA ASN A 95 -11.34 33.72 -16.82
C ASN A 95 -12.03 33.97 -15.47
N TYR A 96 -12.87 33.06 -15.00
CA TYR A 96 -13.47 33.12 -13.67
C TYR A 96 -12.43 32.92 -12.56
N LEU A 97 -11.55 31.92 -12.70
CA LEU A 97 -10.49 31.63 -11.73
C LEU A 97 -9.53 32.82 -11.51
N LYS A 98 -9.14 33.55 -12.56
CA LYS A 98 -8.33 34.79 -12.42
C LYS A 98 -8.99 35.87 -11.56
N GLN A 99 -10.31 35.85 -11.46
CA GLN A 99 -11.10 36.81 -10.69
C GLN A 99 -11.44 36.30 -9.27
N GLY A 100 -10.96 35.11 -8.88
CA GLY A 100 -11.32 34.46 -7.62
C GLY A 100 -12.75 33.91 -7.57
N LYS A 101 -13.37 33.69 -8.74
CA LYS A 101 -14.75 33.18 -8.89
C LYS A 101 -14.73 31.66 -9.06
N PHE A 102 -14.37 30.95 -7.99
CA PHE A 102 -14.14 29.50 -8.01
C PHE A 102 -15.42 28.71 -8.29
N GLU A 103 -16.56 29.13 -7.73
CA GLU A 103 -17.85 28.48 -7.99
C GLU A 103 -18.23 28.53 -9.47
N GLU A 104 -18.17 29.72 -10.07
CA GLU A 104 -18.56 29.91 -11.46
C GLU A 104 -17.66 29.11 -12.40
N ALA A 105 -16.36 29.04 -12.11
CA ALA A 105 -15.43 28.19 -12.85
C ALA A 105 -15.79 26.70 -12.75
N ALA A 106 -16.09 26.22 -11.54
CA ALA A 106 -16.48 24.83 -11.31
C ALA A 106 -17.79 24.49 -12.04
N ARG A 107 -18.78 25.40 -12.02
CA ARG A 107 -20.05 25.23 -12.74
C ARG A 107 -19.88 25.17 -14.25
N VAL A 108 -19.02 25.98 -14.84
CA VAL A 108 -18.72 25.92 -16.29
C VAL A 108 -18.25 24.53 -16.69
N MET A 109 -17.34 23.93 -15.90
CA MET A 109 -16.83 22.59 -16.19
C MET A 109 -17.86 21.49 -15.88
N ASP A 110 -18.65 21.63 -14.81
CA ASP A 110 -19.75 20.72 -14.49
C ASP A 110 -20.79 20.70 -15.62
N GLU A 111 -21.19 21.87 -16.13
CA GLU A 111 -22.11 21.98 -17.28
C GLU A 111 -21.53 21.34 -18.54
N ALA A 112 -20.24 21.53 -18.82
CA ALA A 112 -19.57 20.93 -19.97
C ALA A 112 -19.50 19.39 -19.88
N THR A 113 -19.13 18.85 -18.71
CA THR A 113 -19.08 17.39 -18.52
C THR A 113 -20.48 16.76 -18.57
N LYS A 114 -21.50 17.41 -17.98
CA LYS A 114 -22.90 16.98 -18.09
C LYS A 114 -23.41 17.04 -19.53
N ALA A 115 -23.06 18.06 -20.29
CA ALA A 115 -23.38 18.14 -21.72
C ALA A 115 -22.71 17.02 -22.55
N ALA A 116 -21.56 16.51 -22.10
CA ALA A 116 -20.90 15.33 -22.65
C ALA A 116 -21.52 13.98 -22.17
N GLY A 117 -22.61 14.01 -21.41
CA GLY A 117 -23.34 12.83 -20.95
C GLY A 117 -22.73 12.15 -19.72
N TYR A 118 -21.98 12.89 -18.90
CA TYR A 118 -21.35 12.34 -17.69
C TYR A 118 -22.18 12.41 -16.41
N ASP A 119 -23.37 13.01 -16.47
CA ASP A 119 -24.37 12.98 -15.40
C ASP A 119 -24.82 11.56 -15.05
N GLN A 120 -24.83 10.63 -16.01
CA GLN A 120 -25.14 9.22 -15.78
C GLN A 120 -24.08 8.47 -14.95
N TRP A 121 -22.88 9.03 -14.81
CA TRP A 121 -21.73 8.44 -14.12
C TRP A 121 -21.50 9.02 -12.72
N ILE A 122 -22.51 9.68 -12.15
CA ILE A 122 -22.49 10.22 -10.80
C ILE A 122 -23.36 9.34 -9.88
N ASP A 123 -22.78 8.93 -8.75
CA ASP A 123 -23.51 8.27 -7.66
C ASP A 123 -23.94 9.33 -6.63
N SER A 124 -25.17 9.21 -6.12
CA SER A 124 -25.66 10.06 -5.04
C SER A 124 -25.42 9.38 -3.70
N ARG A 125 -24.63 10.00 -2.82
CA ARG A 125 -24.47 9.57 -1.42
C ARG A 125 -25.54 10.23 -0.54
N PRO A 126 -25.74 9.73 0.71
CA PRO A 126 -26.61 10.42 1.68
C PRO A 126 -26.30 11.92 1.77
N PHE A 127 -27.30 12.73 2.08
CA PHE A 127 -27.21 14.21 2.14
C PHE A 127 -27.02 14.91 0.78
N GLY A 128 -27.16 14.19 -0.34
CA GLY A 128 -27.17 14.77 -1.67
C GLY A 128 -25.79 15.13 -2.22
N VAL A 129 -24.73 14.54 -1.66
CA VAL A 129 -23.36 14.70 -2.17
C VAL A 129 -23.20 13.85 -3.44
N GLU A 130 -22.86 14.52 -4.53
CA GLU A 130 -22.54 13.90 -5.82
C GLU A 130 -21.10 13.38 -5.80
N PHE A 131 -20.95 12.06 -5.96
CA PHE A 131 -19.65 11.38 -6.00
C PHE A 131 -19.46 10.72 -7.36
N PRO A 132 -18.30 10.90 -8.02
CA PRO A 132 -18.10 10.25 -9.31
C PRO A 132 -18.08 8.73 -9.14
N ARG A 133 -18.66 8.00 -10.09
CA ARG A 133 -18.58 6.53 -10.10
C ARG A 133 -17.13 6.09 -10.20
N LEU A 134 -16.69 5.32 -9.21
CA LEU A 134 -15.34 4.74 -9.18
C LEU A 134 -15.22 3.54 -10.14
N HIS A 135 -13.99 3.05 -10.27
CA HIS A 135 -13.67 1.83 -11.02
C HIS A 135 -14.48 0.61 -10.53
N PRO A 136 -14.61 -0.45 -11.37
CA PRO A 136 -15.25 -1.71 -10.98
C PRO A 136 -14.70 -2.22 -9.64
N ARG A 137 -15.58 -2.65 -8.73
CA ARG A 137 -15.18 -3.02 -7.36
C ARG A 137 -14.63 -4.44 -7.34
N LEU A 138 -13.49 -4.70 -6.68
CA LEU A 138 -13.04 -6.06 -6.40
C LEU A 138 -14.11 -6.84 -5.62
N HIS A 139 -14.44 -8.04 -6.07
CA HIS A 139 -15.35 -8.94 -5.34
C HIS A 139 -14.68 -10.29 -5.07
N SER A 140 -15.22 -11.02 -4.08
CA SER A 140 -14.72 -12.34 -3.72
C SER A 140 -15.08 -13.40 -4.78
N VAL A 141 -14.20 -14.39 -4.96
CA VAL A 141 -14.32 -15.46 -5.95
C VAL A 141 -15.24 -16.55 -5.42
N ILE A 142 -14.87 -17.10 -4.26
CA ILE A 142 -15.64 -18.08 -3.50
C ILE A 142 -15.37 -17.91 -2.01
N GLU A 143 -16.23 -18.49 -1.19
CA GLU A 143 -15.87 -18.82 0.19
C GLU A 143 -15.84 -20.33 0.37
N LEU A 144 -14.80 -20.81 1.06
CA LEU A 144 -14.71 -22.18 1.53
C LEU A 144 -15.07 -22.23 3.01
N LEU A 145 -16.17 -22.92 3.32
CA LEU A 145 -16.60 -23.18 4.68
C LEU A 145 -16.31 -24.64 5.01
N THR A 146 -15.67 -24.89 6.15
CA THR A 146 -15.42 -26.26 6.60
C THR A 146 -15.78 -26.44 8.07
N GLU A 147 -16.40 -27.58 8.38
CA GLU A 147 -16.88 -27.90 9.72
C GLU A 147 -16.33 -29.25 10.15
N ILE A 148 -15.69 -29.27 11.33
CA ILE A 148 -15.23 -30.48 12.02
C ILE A 148 -15.87 -30.49 13.40
N GLU A 149 -16.24 -31.67 13.89
CA GLU A 149 -16.85 -31.81 15.20
C GLU A 149 -15.97 -31.21 16.33
N GLU A 150 -16.54 -30.23 17.04
CA GLU A 150 -15.85 -29.51 18.12
C GLU A 150 -15.59 -30.42 19.33
N GLY A 151 -14.38 -30.30 19.90
CA GLY A 151 -13.99 -30.92 21.17
C GLY A 151 -14.40 -30.07 22.37
N LYS A 152 -14.62 -30.69 23.53
CA LYS A 152 -15.02 -30.02 24.77
C LYS A 152 -13.81 -29.49 25.55
N GLU A 153 -12.77 -30.29 25.68
CA GLU A 153 -11.57 -30.04 26.49
C GLU A 153 -10.48 -29.34 25.67
N ARG A 154 -10.73 -28.07 25.33
CA ARG A 154 -9.91 -27.28 24.40
C ARG A 154 -8.74 -26.61 25.11
N CYS A 155 -7.54 -26.67 24.52
CA CYS A 155 -6.39 -25.89 24.98
C CYS A 155 -5.39 -25.61 23.83
N ASP A 156 -4.39 -24.78 24.11
CA ASP A 156 -3.29 -24.47 23.20
C ASP A 156 -3.74 -23.99 21.80
N TYR A 157 -4.78 -23.14 21.74
CA TYR A 157 -5.16 -22.51 20.47
C TYR A 157 -4.07 -21.55 19.99
N LEU A 158 -3.78 -21.59 18.70
CA LEU A 158 -2.89 -20.65 18.02
C LEU A 158 -3.24 -20.55 16.54
N ARG A 159 -3.19 -19.33 15.99
CA ARG A 159 -3.05 -19.13 14.54
C ARG A 159 -1.87 -18.23 14.23
N TYR A 160 -1.18 -18.48 13.13
CA TYR A 160 -0.03 -17.67 12.72
C TYR A 160 0.23 -17.72 11.22
N LEU A 161 0.95 -16.73 10.72
CA LEU A 161 1.49 -16.63 9.37
C LEU A 161 3.02 -16.71 9.42
N ASP A 162 3.62 -17.65 8.70
CA ASP A 162 5.05 -17.68 8.39
C ASP A 162 5.32 -16.84 7.14
N MET A 163 5.94 -15.67 7.30
CA MET A 163 6.21 -14.77 6.18
C MET A 163 7.32 -15.29 5.25
N MET A 164 8.12 -16.26 5.69
CA MET A 164 9.20 -16.84 4.88
C MET A 164 8.69 -17.89 3.90
N SER A 165 7.50 -18.45 4.12
CA SER A 165 6.88 -19.42 3.21
C SER A 165 5.46 -19.08 2.78
N GLY A 166 4.85 -18.02 3.35
CA GLY A 166 3.45 -17.68 3.14
C GLY A 166 2.47 -18.68 3.78
N GLU A 167 2.94 -19.48 4.74
CA GLU A 167 2.10 -20.52 5.35
C GLU A 167 1.31 -19.95 6.52
N ALA A 168 -0.01 -19.99 6.41
CA ALA A 168 -0.93 -19.73 7.50
C ALA A 168 -1.31 -21.05 8.18
N VAL A 169 -1.21 -21.08 9.51
CA VAL A 169 -1.49 -22.26 10.33
C VAL A 169 -2.53 -21.92 11.39
N VAL A 170 -3.49 -22.82 11.60
CA VAL A 170 -4.50 -22.74 12.66
C VAL A 170 -4.47 -24.07 13.40
N ARG A 171 -4.36 -24.03 14.73
CA ARG A 171 -4.25 -25.24 15.54
C ARG A 171 -4.90 -25.12 16.90
N ILE A 172 -5.36 -26.26 17.42
CA ILE A 172 -5.89 -26.40 18.78
C ILE A 172 -5.73 -27.85 19.26
N GLN A 173 -5.57 -28.05 20.57
CA GLN A 173 -5.62 -29.37 21.22
C GLN A 173 -7.00 -29.61 21.82
N ASP A 174 -7.50 -30.85 21.71
CA ASP A 174 -8.75 -31.29 22.33
C ASP A 174 -8.74 -32.81 22.63
N GLU A 175 -9.79 -33.32 23.28
CA GLU A 175 -9.94 -34.74 23.61
C GLU A 175 -10.16 -35.66 22.39
N LYS A 176 -10.36 -35.09 21.19
CA LYS A 176 -10.56 -35.79 19.92
C LYS A 176 -9.31 -35.80 19.06
N GLY A 177 -8.16 -35.43 19.62
CA GLY A 177 -6.87 -35.45 18.93
C GLY A 177 -6.41 -34.11 18.36
N GLY A 178 -7.10 -33.01 18.69
CA GLY A 178 -6.78 -31.66 18.23
C GLY A 178 -7.08 -31.42 16.76
N VAL A 179 -6.90 -30.20 16.26
CA VAL A 179 -7.05 -29.85 14.84
C VAL A 179 -5.82 -29.10 14.37
N LEU A 180 -5.37 -29.40 13.15
CA LEU A 180 -4.32 -28.66 12.43
C LEU A 180 -4.81 -28.33 11.02
N ARG A 181 -4.86 -27.05 10.69
CA ARG A 181 -5.14 -26.53 9.36
C ARG A 181 -3.93 -25.72 8.90
N ARG A 182 -3.50 -25.96 7.67
CA ARG A 182 -2.35 -25.29 7.06
C ARG A 182 -2.76 -24.84 5.67
N SER A 183 -2.52 -23.58 5.32
CA SER A 183 -2.92 -23.00 4.04
C SER A 183 -1.86 -22.04 3.51
N PHE A 184 -1.63 -22.03 2.20
CA PHE A 184 -0.82 -21.01 1.53
C PHE A 184 -1.29 -20.85 0.07
N VAL A 185 -0.78 -19.84 -0.61
CA VAL A 185 -0.96 -19.68 -2.06
C VAL A 185 0.38 -19.92 -2.74
N SER A 186 0.44 -20.94 -3.60
CA SER A 186 1.66 -21.35 -4.29
C SER A 186 2.01 -20.39 -5.43
N PHE A 187 3.22 -19.83 -5.42
CA PHE A 187 3.76 -19.07 -6.57
C PHE A 187 3.93 -19.95 -7.81
N ASP A 188 4.63 -21.10 -7.69
CA ASP A 188 4.92 -22.00 -8.82
C ASP A 188 3.66 -22.62 -9.44
N LYS A 189 2.71 -23.08 -8.62
CA LYS A 189 1.51 -23.75 -9.12
C LYS A 189 0.35 -22.80 -9.40
N GLU A 190 0.47 -21.54 -9.00
CA GLU A 190 -0.62 -20.58 -9.02
C GLU A 190 -1.91 -21.17 -8.45
N ALA A 191 -1.84 -21.74 -7.25
CA ALA A 191 -2.96 -22.43 -6.63
C ALA A 191 -2.97 -22.17 -5.13
N VAL A 192 -4.17 -22.00 -4.59
CA VAL A 192 -4.41 -22.09 -3.15
C VAL A 192 -4.28 -23.56 -2.73
N VAL A 193 -3.49 -23.83 -1.71
CA VAL A 193 -3.27 -25.18 -1.18
C VAL A 193 -3.63 -25.19 0.29
N GLN A 194 -4.60 -26.02 0.66
CA GLN A 194 -5.07 -26.15 2.03
C GLN A 194 -5.03 -27.60 2.48
N LYS A 195 -4.57 -27.83 3.71
CA LYS A 195 -4.45 -29.16 4.29
C LYS A 195 -5.02 -29.17 5.70
N THR A 196 -5.83 -30.17 6.00
CA THR A 196 -6.49 -30.35 7.30
C THR A 196 -6.27 -31.77 7.82
N GLU A 197 -5.90 -31.87 9.10
CA GLU A 197 -5.69 -33.13 9.80
C GLU A 197 -5.88 -32.99 11.33
N ARG A 198 -5.96 -34.13 12.04
CA ARG A 198 -5.89 -34.17 13.50
C ARG A 198 -4.42 -34.15 13.96
N LEU A 199 -4.10 -33.48 15.07
CA LEU A 199 -2.71 -33.41 15.60
C LEU A 199 -2.17 -34.81 15.96
N ASN A 200 -3.03 -35.71 16.43
CA ASN A 200 -2.69 -37.11 16.74
C ASN A 200 -2.74 -38.05 15.51
N LYS A 201 -3.06 -37.55 14.32
CA LYS A 201 -3.21 -38.30 13.05
C LYS A 201 -4.32 -39.36 13.05
N GLU A 202 -5.28 -39.28 13.96
CA GLU A 202 -6.48 -40.13 13.94
C GLU A 202 -7.48 -39.66 12.86
N GLN A 203 -8.45 -40.53 12.57
CA GLN A 203 -9.48 -40.25 11.57
C GLN A 203 -10.50 -39.22 12.06
N PHE A 204 -11.02 -38.41 11.15
CA PHE A 204 -12.07 -37.44 11.40
C PHE A 204 -13.00 -37.31 10.21
N ASP A 205 -14.18 -36.74 10.49
CA ASP A 205 -15.15 -36.37 9.47
C ASP A 205 -15.13 -34.84 9.28
N MET A 206 -15.40 -34.38 8.06
CA MET A 206 -15.46 -32.95 7.74
C MET A 206 -16.56 -32.65 6.74
N ASN A 207 -17.39 -31.66 7.05
CA ASN A 207 -18.30 -31.07 6.07
C ASN A 207 -17.59 -29.92 5.34
N ILE A 208 -17.82 -29.82 4.04
CA ILE A 208 -17.23 -28.81 3.18
C ILE A 208 -18.34 -28.14 2.38
N ARG A 209 -18.29 -26.82 2.30
CA ARG A 209 -19.15 -26.03 1.42
C ARG A 209 -18.35 -25.01 0.62
N PHE A 210 -18.52 -25.05 -0.70
CA PHE A 210 -18.07 -24.01 -1.62
C PHE A 210 -19.22 -23.04 -1.89
N VAL A 211 -19.08 -21.79 -1.49
CA VAL A 211 -20.07 -20.73 -1.68
C VAL A 211 -19.66 -19.88 -2.88
N ALA A 212 -20.59 -19.69 -3.82
CA ALA A 212 -20.44 -18.79 -4.97
C ALA A 212 -21.13 -17.44 -4.70
N PRO A 213 -20.88 -16.37 -5.51
CA PRO A 213 -21.58 -15.10 -5.33
C PRO A 213 -23.11 -15.27 -5.42
N GLY A 214 -23.85 -14.75 -4.43
CA GLY A 214 -25.29 -14.98 -4.25
C GLY A 214 -25.65 -16.29 -3.53
N GLY A 215 -24.67 -17.08 -3.09
CA GLY A 215 -24.86 -18.42 -2.55
C GLY A 215 -25.45 -18.51 -1.13
N TYR A 216 -25.61 -17.37 -0.44
CA TYR A 216 -26.23 -17.28 0.89
C TYR A 216 -27.77 -17.17 0.86
N ASP A 217 -28.38 -17.12 -0.32
CA ASP A 217 -29.85 -17.17 -0.47
C ASP A 217 -30.45 -18.56 -0.16
N LEU A 218 -29.60 -19.55 0.16
CA LEU A 218 -29.99 -20.91 0.53
C LEU A 218 -30.15 -21.03 2.07
N PRO A 219 -31.27 -21.61 2.57
CA PRO A 219 -31.45 -21.81 4.00
C PRO A 219 -30.62 -23.01 4.50
N ASP A 220 -29.47 -22.73 5.10
CA ASP A 220 -28.61 -23.70 5.77
C ASP A 220 -27.98 -23.11 7.04
N HIS A 221 -27.29 -23.94 7.84
CA HIS A 221 -26.73 -23.53 9.14
C HIS A 221 -25.37 -22.84 9.05
N PHE A 222 -24.79 -22.75 7.84
CA PHE A 222 -23.49 -22.12 7.65
C PHE A 222 -23.60 -20.58 7.60
N ASP A 223 -24.81 -20.03 7.51
CA ASP A 223 -25.08 -18.60 7.68
C ASP A 223 -24.55 -18.05 9.02
N GLN A 224 -24.48 -18.89 10.06
CA GLN A 224 -23.93 -18.55 11.38
C GLN A 224 -22.41 -18.31 11.40
N PHE A 225 -21.71 -18.68 10.31
CA PHE A 225 -20.26 -18.49 10.16
C PHE A 225 -19.94 -17.09 9.60
N VAL A 226 -20.95 -16.36 9.11
CA VAL A 226 -20.78 -15.03 8.54
C VAL A 226 -20.57 -14.03 9.67
N LEU A 227 -19.41 -13.37 9.68
CA LEU A 227 -19.18 -12.21 10.54
C LEU A 227 -20.14 -11.10 10.09
N VAL A 228 -20.94 -10.57 11.04
CA VAL A 228 -22.06 -9.64 10.80
C VAL A 228 -21.65 -8.38 10.00
N THR A 229 -20.36 -8.07 9.93
CA THR A 229 -19.81 -6.89 9.27
C THR A 229 -19.69 -7.01 7.74
N TYR A 230 -19.81 -8.20 7.13
CA TYR A 230 -19.41 -8.36 5.73
C TYR A 230 -20.10 -9.51 4.97
N ASN A 231 -21.03 -9.15 4.08
CA ASN A 231 -21.65 -10.05 3.09
C ASN A 231 -20.97 -9.90 1.72
N ASP A 232 -19.78 -10.47 1.56
CA ASP A 232 -18.96 -10.29 0.35
C ASP A 232 -19.36 -11.20 -0.82
N MET A 233 -20.11 -12.26 -0.52
CA MET A 233 -20.67 -13.17 -1.53
C MET A 233 -22.08 -12.72 -1.93
N TYR A 234 -22.24 -11.41 -2.16
CA TYR A 234 -23.49 -10.85 -2.66
C TYR A 234 -23.77 -11.32 -4.09
N ARG A 235 -25.05 -11.32 -4.47
CA ARG A 235 -25.44 -11.66 -5.84
C ARG A 235 -24.99 -10.54 -6.80
N ILE A 236 -24.24 -10.91 -7.83
CA ILE A 236 -23.87 -10.00 -8.92
C ILE A 236 -25.00 -10.03 -9.95
N GLU A 237 -25.70 -8.92 -10.12
CA GLU A 237 -26.87 -8.85 -11.00
C GLU A 237 -26.49 -9.13 -12.46
N GLY A 238 -27.39 -9.78 -13.21
CA GLY A 238 -27.19 -10.14 -14.62
C GLY A 238 -26.18 -11.26 -14.89
N SER A 239 -25.38 -11.65 -13.90
CA SER A 239 -24.37 -12.71 -14.03
C SER A 239 -24.97 -14.11 -13.88
N ASP A 240 -24.38 -15.09 -14.58
CA ASP A 240 -24.74 -16.51 -14.52
C ASP A 240 -23.70 -17.27 -13.70
N VAL A 241 -24.16 -18.07 -12.72
CA VAL A 241 -23.30 -18.77 -11.76
C VAL A 241 -23.59 -20.26 -11.83
N GLU A 242 -22.54 -21.06 -12.02
CA GLU A 242 -22.62 -22.52 -12.06
C GLU A 242 -21.69 -23.14 -11.02
N ILE A 243 -22.23 -24.10 -10.25
CA ILE A 243 -21.49 -24.95 -9.32
C ILE A 243 -21.63 -26.40 -9.76
N LYS A 244 -20.50 -27.03 -10.11
CA LYS A 244 -20.43 -28.48 -10.41
C LYS A 244 -19.66 -29.18 -9.30
N THR A 245 -20.28 -30.18 -8.67
CA THR A 245 -19.68 -30.92 -7.55
C THR A 245 -19.62 -32.41 -7.86
N THR A 246 -18.47 -33.01 -7.61
CA THR A 246 -18.21 -34.46 -7.65
C THR A 246 -17.57 -34.88 -6.32
N PRO A 247 -17.41 -36.19 -6.04
CA PRO A 247 -16.65 -36.63 -4.86
C PRO A 247 -15.18 -36.19 -4.86
N GLU A 248 -14.58 -35.95 -6.03
CA GLU A 248 -13.17 -35.59 -6.18
C GLU A 248 -12.92 -34.09 -6.42
N SER A 249 -13.96 -33.32 -6.76
CA SER A 249 -13.79 -31.91 -7.14
C SER A 249 -15.02 -31.04 -6.92
N CYS A 250 -14.80 -29.73 -6.83
CA CYS A 250 -15.83 -28.72 -6.94
C CYS A 250 -15.36 -27.57 -7.83
N THR A 251 -16.16 -27.24 -8.83
CA THR A 251 -15.96 -26.09 -9.72
C THR A 251 -17.02 -25.06 -9.42
N VAL A 252 -16.61 -23.83 -9.16
CA VAL A 252 -17.48 -22.66 -9.10
C VAL A 252 -17.09 -21.73 -10.24
N SER A 253 -18.07 -21.25 -10.99
CA SER A 253 -17.82 -20.44 -12.17
C SER A 253 -18.88 -19.36 -12.33
N LEU A 254 -18.46 -18.20 -12.84
CA LEU A 254 -19.32 -17.05 -13.05
C LEU A 254 -19.05 -16.46 -14.43
N ALA A 255 -20.09 -16.35 -15.25
CA ALA A 255 -20.10 -15.52 -16.44
C ALA A 255 -20.74 -14.17 -16.07
N TYR A 256 -20.04 -13.06 -16.33
CA TYR A 256 -20.62 -11.74 -16.10
C TYR A 256 -21.79 -11.50 -17.06
N ASP A 257 -22.61 -10.50 -16.75
CA ASP A 257 -23.70 -10.09 -17.64
C ASP A 257 -23.17 -9.87 -19.07
N PRO A 258 -23.77 -10.51 -20.09
CA PRO A 258 -23.34 -10.39 -21.50
C PRO A 258 -23.24 -8.95 -22.01
N GLN A 259 -23.91 -7.98 -21.38
CA GLN A 259 -23.77 -6.56 -21.71
C GLN A 259 -22.34 -6.04 -21.50
N PHE A 260 -21.56 -6.66 -20.60
CA PHE A 260 -20.16 -6.32 -20.31
C PHE A 260 -19.16 -7.15 -21.14
N GLY A 261 -19.66 -7.91 -22.12
CA GLY A 261 -18.86 -8.79 -22.97
C GLY A 261 -18.83 -10.22 -22.46
N GLU A 262 -18.04 -11.05 -23.13
CA GLU A 262 -17.92 -12.49 -22.82
C GLU A 262 -16.87 -12.73 -21.74
N ARG A 263 -17.02 -12.07 -20.59
CA ARG A 263 -16.09 -12.10 -19.46
C ARG A 263 -16.55 -13.09 -18.40
N GLY A 264 -15.62 -13.64 -17.64
CA GLY A 264 -15.95 -14.43 -16.46
C GLY A 264 -14.74 -15.07 -15.81
N TYR A 265 -14.99 -15.92 -14.84
CA TYR A 265 -13.95 -16.66 -14.15
C TYR A 265 -14.45 -18.03 -13.70
N CYS A 266 -13.51 -18.93 -13.43
CA CYS A 266 -13.78 -20.18 -12.73
C CYS A 266 -12.74 -20.44 -11.65
N CYS A 267 -13.19 -20.98 -10.53
CA CYS A 267 -12.36 -21.53 -9.47
C CYS A 267 -12.59 -23.03 -9.41
N CYS A 268 -11.57 -23.81 -9.75
CA CYS A 268 -11.61 -25.27 -9.78
C CYS A 268 -10.83 -25.82 -8.60
N SER A 269 -11.50 -26.61 -7.76
CA SER A 269 -10.93 -27.20 -6.55
C SER A 269 -10.90 -28.72 -6.65
N VAL A 270 -9.73 -29.33 -6.42
CA VAL A 270 -9.55 -30.79 -6.32
C VAL A 270 -9.43 -31.18 -4.86
N ILE A 271 -10.18 -32.20 -4.43
CA ILE A 271 -10.18 -32.75 -3.08
C ILE A 271 -9.40 -34.06 -3.07
N ARG A 272 -8.35 -34.13 -2.26
CA ARG A 272 -7.52 -35.33 -2.04
C ARG A 272 -7.66 -35.80 -0.62
N THR A 273 -8.10 -37.04 -0.44
CA THR A 273 -8.28 -37.63 0.88
C THR A 273 -8.24 -39.15 0.82
N ASP A 274 -7.91 -39.78 1.95
CA ASP A 274 -8.04 -41.22 2.19
C ASP A 274 -9.43 -41.62 2.74
N GLY A 275 -10.26 -40.63 3.08
CA GLY A 275 -11.63 -40.83 3.52
C GLY A 275 -12.62 -41.09 2.38
N LYS A 276 -13.85 -41.45 2.75
CA LYS A 276 -14.95 -41.62 1.79
C LYS A 276 -15.65 -40.28 1.60
N VAL A 277 -15.74 -39.82 0.35
CA VAL A 277 -16.42 -38.55 0.02
C VAL A 277 -17.82 -38.82 -0.50
N SER A 278 -18.80 -38.07 0.00
CA SER A 278 -20.13 -37.95 -0.60
C SER A 278 -20.41 -36.49 -0.90
N CYS A 279 -21.21 -36.22 -1.92
CA CYS A 279 -21.53 -34.86 -2.35
C CYS A 279 -23.02 -34.71 -2.68
N ARG A 280 -23.50 -33.47 -2.67
CA ARG A 280 -24.82 -33.09 -3.20
C ARG A 280 -24.70 -31.76 -3.96
N GLU A 281 -25.75 -31.40 -4.68
CA GLU A 281 -25.82 -30.14 -5.43
C GLU A 281 -25.56 -28.91 -4.53
N GLY A 282 -25.04 -27.83 -5.13
CA GLY A 282 -24.82 -26.55 -4.45
C GLY A 282 -23.49 -26.46 -3.69
N GLY A 283 -22.47 -27.22 -4.08
CA GLY A 283 -21.12 -27.08 -3.53
C GLY A 283 -20.89 -27.81 -2.20
N TYR A 284 -21.72 -28.80 -1.86
CA TYR A 284 -21.66 -29.52 -0.59
C TYR A 284 -20.94 -30.87 -0.73
N LEU A 285 -19.92 -31.08 0.10
CA LEU A 285 -19.24 -32.36 0.26
C LEU A 285 -19.18 -32.75 1.74
N GLN A 286 -19.20 -34.05 2.00
CA GLN A 286 -18.96 -34.65 3.31
C GLN A 286 -17.89 -35.71 3.15
N VAL A 287 -16.82 -35.58 3.94
CA VAL A 287 -15.72 -36.54 4.00
C VAL A 287 -15.85 -37.33 5.30
N GLU A 288 -15.91 -38.66 5.22
CA GLU A 288 -16.01 -39.57 6.36
C GLU A 288 -14.72 -40.40 6.52
N GLY A 289 -14.20 -40.47 7.74
CA GLY A 289 -13.09 -41.35 8.12
C GLY A 289 -11.75 -41.00 7.48
N ALA A 290 -11.48 -39.73 7.18
CA ALA A 290 -10.22 -39.26 6.63
C ALA A 290 -9.16 -39.07 7.71
N LYS A 291 -7.89 -39.37 7.42
CA LYS A 291 -6.75 -38.93 8.24
C LYS A 291 -6.23 -37.57 7.78
N GLU A 292 -6.38 -37.29 6.49
CA GLU A 292 -5.91 -36.07 5.86
C GLU A 292 -6.86 -35.66 4.73
N ILE A 293 -7.08 -34.36 4.61
CA ILE A 293 -7.81 -33.76 3.49
C ILE A 293 -6.97 -32.61 2.96
N THR A 294 -6.60 -32.68 1.68
CA THR A 294 -5.94 -31.60 0.95
C THR A 294 -6.87 -31.06 -0.13
N ILE A 295 -7.04 -29.74 -0.19
CA ILE A 295 -7.80 -29.02 -1.21
C ILE A 295 -6.83 -28.15 -1.98
N ILE A 296 -6.80 -28.33 -3.31
CA ILE A 296 -5.99 -27.51 -4.21
C ILE A 296 -6.95 -26.76 -5.13
N SER A 297 -6.91 -25.44 -5.10
CA SER A 297 -7.83 -24.59 -5.85
C SER A 297 -7.07 -23.62 -6.76
N ARG A 298 -7.47 -23.55 -8.04
CA ARG A 298 -6.96 -22.53 -8.97
C ARG A 298 -8.12 -21.70 -9.51
N THR A 299 -7.97 -20.39 -9.41
CA THR A 299 -8.88 -19.41 -10.02
C THR A 299 -8.27 -18.86 -11.30
N VAL A 300 -9.02 -18.87 -12.39
CA VAL A 300 -8.63 -18.27 -13.67
C VAL A 300 -9.71 -17.28 -14.12
N LYS A 301 -9.29 -16.07 -14.47
CA LYS A 301 -10.12 -15.02 -15.06
C LYS A 301 -9.94 -15.00 -16.58
N TYR A 302 -11.03 -14.72 -17.30
CA TYR A 302 -11.06 -14.54 -18.75
C TYR A 302 -11.70 -13.19 -19.09
N GLU A 303 -10.97 -12.35 -19.83
CA GLU A 303 -11.47 -11.04 -20.30
C GLU A 303 -12.36 -11.16 -21.55
N GLU A 304 -12.34 -12.30 -22.23
CA GLU A 304 -13.12 -12.55 -23.43
C GLU A 304 -13.37 -14.04 -23.64
N ALA A 305 -14.32 -14.35 -24.53
CA ALA A 305 -14.68 -15.70 -24.95
C ALA A 305 -15.00 -16.68 -23.81
N TYR A 306 -15.37 -16.17 -22.63
CA TYR A 306 -15.61 -17.00 -21.47
C TYR A 306 -16.88 -17.85 -21.62
N ARG A 307 -16.79 -19.14 -21.27
CA ARG A 307 -17.90 -20.08 -21.14
C ARG A 307 -17.63 -21.00 -19.94
N HIS A 308 -18.67 -21.41 -19.22
CA HIS A 308 -18.53 -22.31 -18.06
C HIS A 308 -17.80 -23.63 -18.38
N SER A 309 -17.85 -24.11 -19.63
CA SER A 309 -17.11 -25.29 -20.08
C SER A 309 -15.58 -25.16 -19.96
N LEU A 310 -15.03 -23.94 -19.95
CA LEU A 310 -13.58 -23.72 -19.78
C LEU A 310 -13.08 -24.20 -18.41
N ALA A 311 -13.97 -24.30 -17.42
CA ALA A 311 -13.63 -24.82 -16.12
C ALA A 311 -13.24 -26.32 -16.15
N GLU A 312 -13.66 -27.08 -17.17
CA GLU A 312 -13.26 -28.47 -17.35
C GLU A 312 -11.75 -28.59 -17.64
N GLN A 313 -11.21 -27.68 -18.45
CA GLN A 313 -9.78 -27.61 -18.73
C GLN A 313 -9.00 -27.20 -17.48
N VAL A 314 -9.43 -26.14 -16.78
CA VAL A 314 -8.75 -25.68 -15.57
C VAL A 314 -8.76 -26.77 -14.49
N LEU A 315 -9.87 -27.50 -14.35
CA LEU A 315 -9.95 -28.62 -13.42
C LEU A 315 -8.98 -29.75 -13.80
N GLU A 316 -8.84 -30.07 -15.09
CA GLU A 316 -7.87 -31.07 -15.56
C GLU A 316 -6.44 -30.65 -15.23
N GLU A 317 -6.08 -29.39 -15.46
CA GLU A 317 -4.76 -28.83 -15.11
C GLU A 317 -4.48 -28.90 -13.60
N VAL A 318 -5.46 -28.56 -12.75
CA VAL A 318 -5.30 -28.67 -11.29
C VAL A 318 -5.16 -30.13 -10.87
N ASN A 319 -5.91 -31.04 -11.50
CA ASN A 319 -5.82 -32.47 -11.22
C ASN A 319 -4.45 -33.07 -11.58
N GLN A 320 -3.74 -32.47 -12.54
CA GLN A 320 -2.39 -32.88 -12.94
C GLN A 320 -1.30 -32.50 -11.91
N ILE A 321 -1.54 -31.59 -10.97
CA ILE A 321 -0.55 -31.19 -9.95
C ILE A 321 -0.27 -32.37 -9.00
N GLN A 322 0.75 -33.19 -9.22
CA GLN A 322 1.03 -34.38 -8.38
C GLN A 322 1.87 -34.08 -7.13
N ASP A 323 2.41 -32.87 -7.02
CA ASP A 323 3.24 -32.42 -5.91
C ASP A 323 2.51 -32.57 -4.56
N SER A 324 3.24 -32.94 -3.51
CA SER A 324 2.68 -32.96 -2.16
C SER A 324 2.54 -31.54 -1.59
N TYR A 325 1.80 -31.41 -0.49
CA TYR A 325 1.70 -30.15 0.25
C TYR A 325 3.08 -29.59 0.60
N GLU A 326 3.98 -30.44 1.10
CA GLU A 326 5.32 -30.02 1.53
C GLU A 326 6.22 -29.65 0.35
N ASP A 327 6.09 -30.33 -0.79
CA ASP A 327 6.86 -29.98 -2.00
C ASP A 327 6.48 -28.57 -2.50
N MET A 328 5.17 -28.28 -2.57
CA MET A 328 4.68 -26.96 -2.98
C MET A 328 5.03 -25.88 -1.95
N LEU A 329 5.01 -26.19 -0.65
CA LEU A 329 5.39 -25.25 0.40
C LEU A 329 6.89 -24.93 0.36
N ALA A 330 7.74 -25.95 0.15
CA ALA A 330 9.17 -25.77 -0.01
C ALA A 330 9.51 -24.90 -1.23
N ALA A 331 8.81 -25.11 -2.36
CA ALA A 331 8.91 -24.24 -3.53
C ALA A 331 8.47 -22.79 -3.23
N ASN A 332 7.40 -22.62 -2.42
CA ASN A 332 6.93 -21.30 -2.01
C ASN A 332 7.96 -20.56 -1.15
N ARG A 333 8.57 -21.25 -0.19
CA ARG A 333 9.68 -20.73 0.62
C ARG A 333 10.85 -20.33 -0.26
N ALA A 334 11.25 -21.19 -1.22
CA ALA A 334 12.36 -20.90 -2.13
C ALA A 334 12.14 -19.64 -2.99
N TYR A 335 10.89 -19.21 -3.18
CA TYR A 335 10.56 -17.93 -3.81
C TYR A 335 10.58 -16.76 -2.81
N LEU A 336 9.89 -16.90 -1.67
CA LEU A 336 9.67 -15.81 -0.71
C LEU A 336 10.90 -15.46 0.14
N GLU A 337 11.58 -16.47 0.68
CA GLU A 337 12.68 -16.29 1.63
C GLU A 337 13.80 -15.42 1.06
N PRO A 338 14.31 -15.66 -0.17
CA PRO A 338 15.35 -14.81 -0.74
C PRO A 338 14.93 -13.35 -0.97
N LEU A 339 13.64 -13.05 -1.13
CA LEU A 339 13.11 -11.69 -1.28
C LEU A 339 12.97 -11.00 0.09
N MET A 340 12.47 -11.73 1.08
CA MET A 340 12.34 -11.26 2.46
C MET A 340 13.69 -11.00 3.11
N GLU A 341 14.73 -11.76 2.77
CA GLU A 341 16.09 -11.59 3.31
C GLU A 341 16.87 -10.43 2.68
N ARG A 342 16.38 -9.83 1.57
CA ARG A 342 17.12 -8.73 0.91
C ARG A 342 17.26 -7.49 1.77
N SER A 343 16.36 -7.29 2.72
CA SER A 343 16.62 -6.37 3.81
C SER A 343 15.84 -6.69 5.08
N VAL A 344 16.55 -6.59 6.19
CA VAL A 344 16.15 -7.16 7.48
C VAL A 344 16.44 -6.14 8.55
N ILE A 345 15.49 -5.93 9.45
CA ILE A 345 15.72 -5.24 10.70
C ILE A 345 15.64 -6.24 11.86
N ARG A 346 16.47 -6.02 12.88
CA ARG A 346 16.45 -6.72 14.16
C ARG A 346 16.43 -5.70 15.28
N LEU A 347 15.33 -5.68 16.03
CA LEU A 347 15.08 -4.81 17.16
C LEU A 347 14.89 -5.65 18.43
N ASP A 348 14.96 -5.01 19.59
CA ASP A 348 14.78 -5.71 20.86
C ASP A 348 13.33 -6.18 21.07
N GLY A 349 13.16 -7.31 21.76
CA GLY A 349 11.88 -7.84 22.19
C GLY A 349 11.72 -9.34 21.92
N ASP A 350 10.57 -9.89 22.31
CA ASP A 350 10.29 -11.33 22.19
C ASP A 350 9.48 -11.64 20.93
N TRP A 351 10.16 -12.20 19.93
CA TRP A 351 9.59 -12.54 18.63
C TRP A 351 8.41 -13.53 18.71
N ALA A 352 8.25 -14.28 19.81
CA ALA A 352 7.14 -15.20 20.00
C ALA A 352 5.87 -14.55 20.54
N MET A 353 5.91 -13.28 20.94
CA MET A 353 4.72 -12.53 21.33
C MET A 353 3.72 -12.43 20.17
N ALA A 354 2.45 -12.61 20.51
CA ALA A 354 1.34 -12.48 19.58
C ALA A 354 1.03 -11.00 19.36
N ALA A 355 0.35 -10.69 18.26
CA ALA A 355 -0.03 -9.32 17.91
C ALA A 355 -0.81 -8.64 19.03
N GLU A 356 -1.71 -9.35 19.74
CA GLU A 356 -2.45 -8.76 20.86
C GLU A 356 -1.56 -8.44 22.07
N GLU A 357 -0.51 -9.23 22.31
CA GLU A 357 0.44 -8.97 23.40
C GLU A 357 1.32 -7.76 23.07
N LEU A 358 1.76 -7.64 21.82
CA LEU A 358 2.53 -6.51 21.31
C LEU A 358 1.70 -5.21 21.33
N LEU A 359 0.43 -5.28 20.91
CA LEU A 359 -0.49 -4.15 21.02
C LEU A 359 -0.73 -3.75 22.48
N ASN A 360 -0.81 -4.71 23.41
CA ASN A 360 -0.93 -4.39 24.83
C ASN A 360 0.33 -3.73 25.38
N GLU A 361 1.52 -4.15 24.94
CA GLU A 361 2.79 -3.50 25.27
C GLU A 361 2.80 -2.04 24.76
N GLN A 362 2.47 -1.85 23.48
CA GLN A 362 2.39 -0.54 22.83
C GLN A 362 1.39 0.41 23.53
N HIS A 363 0.20 -0.07 23.88
CA HIS A 363 -0.83 0.75 24.54
C HIS A 363 -0.56 1.00 26.02
N GLY A 364 0.14 0.09 26.70
CA GLY A 364 0.24 0.06 28.16
C GLY A 364 1.54 0.61 28.73
N GLY A 365 2.63 0.57 27.97
CA GLY A 365 3.99 0.82 28.47
C GLY A 365 4.45 2.28 28.46
N GLY A 366 3.86 3.13 27.61
CA GLY A 366 4.36 4.49 27.36
C GLY A 366 5.61 4.55 26.48
N GLU A 367 6.19 3.40 26.12
CA GLU A 367 7.32 3.21 25.21
C GLU A 367 6.81 2.58 23.90
N LEU A 368 7.51 2.77 22.78
CA LEU A 368 7.23 2.03 21.54
C LEU A 368 7.58 0.55 21.71
N SER A 369 6.74 -0.35 21.18
CA SER A 369 7.08 -1.76 21.09
C SER A 369 8.01 -2.01 19.90
N ALA A 370 9.30 -2.16 20.18
CA ALA A 370 10.34 -2.38 19.19
C ALA A 370 10.08 -3.67 18.35
N MET A 371 9.64 -4.74 19.00
CA MET A 371 9.27 -5.99 18.30
C MET A 371 8.02 -5.85 17.44
N MET A 372 7.04 -5.01 17.83
CA MET A 372 5.89 -4.71 16.98
C MET A 372 6.33 -4.00 15.69
N LEU A 373 7.26 -3.04 15.80
CA LEU A 373 7.82 -2.32 14.65
C LEU A 373 8.62 -3.25 13.73
N GLU A 374 9.42 -4.18 14.27
CA GLU A 374 10.10 -5.20 13.46
C GLU A 374 9.11 -6.10 12.70
N LYS A 375 8.05 -6.56 13.37
CA LYS A 375 7.03 -7.40 12.69
C LYS A 375 6.25 -6.62 11.64
N LEU A 376 5.93 -5.35 11.90
CA LEU A 376 5.26 -4.49 10.92
C LEU A 376 6.16 -4.16 9.73
N TYR A 377 7.47 -3.99 9.95
CA TYR A 377 8.47 -3.88 8.90
C TYR A 377 8.45 -5.12 8.00
N ASP A 378 8.48 -6.32 8.60
CA ASP A 378 8.43 -7.58 7.84
C ASP A 378 7.09 -7.77 7.13
N MET A 379 5.98 -7.45 7.78
CA MET A 379 4.64 -7.54 7.18
C MET A 379 4.49 -6.60 5.97
N GLY A 380 5.06 -5.40 6.00
CA GLY A 380 5.05 -4.48 4.86
C GLY A 380 5.81 -5.03 3.65
N ARG A 381 6.98 -5.64 3.89
CA ARG A 381 7.73 -6.33 2.82
C ARG A 381 6.98 -7.54 2.27
N PHE A 382 6.42 -8.36 3.16
CA PHE A 382 5.62 -9.53 2.79
C PHE A 382 4.45 -9.11 1.90
N PHE A 383 3.68 -8.10 2.33
CA PHE A 383 2.58 -7.49 1.57
C PHE A 383 3.03 -7.07 0.15
N MET A 384 4.10 -6.29 0.03
CA MET A 384 4.57 -5.85 -1.30
C MET A 384 4.90 -7.03 -2.23
N ILE A 385 5.50 -8.10 -1.71
CA ILE A 385 5.86 -9.29 -2.49
C ILE A 385 4.61 -10.11 -2.84
N THR A 386 3.67 -10.28 -1.90
CA THR A 386 2.54 -11.19 -2.07
C THR A 386 1.30 -10.56 -2.68
N ASP A 387 1.16 -9.24 -2.67
CA ASP A 387 0.04 -8.52 -3.29
C ASP A 387 0.44 -7.85 -4.63
N THR A 388 1.63 -8.13 -5.15
CA THR A 388 2.05 -7.72 -6.50
C THR A 388 2.03 -8.92 -7.46
N GLY A 389 1.08 -8.93 -8.38
CA GLY A 389 0.92 -9.96 -9.42
C GLY A 389 1.24 -9.39 -10.81
N ASP A 390 0.23 -9.42 -11.68
CA ASP A 390 0.31 -8.71 -12.97
C ASP A 390 0.11 -7.19 -12.80
N ASP A 391 -0.48 -6.78 -11.68
CA ASP A 391 -0.64 -5.39 -11.26
C ASP A 391 0.06 -5.14 -9.91
N PRO A 392 0.50 -3.90 -9.64
CA PRO A 392 0.96 -3.52 -8.30
C PRO A 392 -0.23 -3.45 -7.33
N PRO A 393 0.03 -3.48 -6.00
CA PRO A 393 -0.98 -3.09 -5.03
C PRO A 393 -1.44 -1.65 -5.32
N SER A 394 -2.75 -1.48 -5.53
CA SER A 394 -3.33 -0.18 -5.88
C SER A 394 -4.73 -0.01 -5.27
N LEU A 395 -4.87 -0.30 -3.98
CA LEU A 395 -6.14 -0.11 -3.28
C LEU A 395 -6.35 1.38 -3.01
N PHE A 396 -7.55 1.91 -3.29
CA PHE A 396 -7.89 3.34 -3.24
C PHE A 396 -7.24 4.19 -4.35
N GLN A 397 -6.76 5.40 -4.04
CA GLN A 397 -6.42 6.45 -5.01
C GLN A 397 -4.91 6.60 -5.20
N HIS A 398 -4.53 7.02 -6.40
CA HIS A 398 -3.14 7.31 -6.80
C HIS A 398 -2.70 8.74 -6.46
N ASN A 399 -3.35 9.35 -5.46
CA ASN A 399 -3.05 10.70 -4.95
C ASN A 399 -2.38 10.69 -3.57
N ILE A 400 -2.09 9.51 -3.02
CA ILE A 400 -1.23 9.22 -1.86
C ILE A 400 -1.27 7.72 -1.52
N ASN A 401 -2.42 7.05 -1.62
CA ASN A 401 -2.63 5.69 -1.09
C ASN A 401 -1.73 4.66 -1.78
N THR A 402 -1.82 4.56 -3.11
CA THR A 402 -0.95 3.67 -3.89
C THR A 402 0.52 4.01 -3.66
N ASN A 403 0.86 5.31 -3.58
CA ASN A 403 2.24 5.74 -3.34
C ASN A 403 2.76 5.23 -1.99
N LEU A 404 1.97 5.31 -0.92
CA LEU A 404 2.32 4.75 0.39
C LEU A 404 2.44 3.22 0.38
N GLN A 405 1.63 2.54 -0.43
CA GLN A 405 1.66 1.08 -0.55
C GLN A 405 2.96 0.57 -1.19
N VAL A 406 3.64 1.39 -2.01
CA VAL A 406 4.84 1.00 -2.76
C VAL A 406 6.12 1.74 -2.36
N CYS A 407 6.05 2.80 -1.56
CA CYS A 407 7.17 3.73 -1.31
C CYS A 407 8.43 3.09 -0.70
N SER A 408 8.31 1.88 -0.13
CA SER A 408 9.44 1.17 0.42
C SER A 408 10.13 0.20 -0.56
N GLY A 409 9.57 -0.06 -1.74
CA GLY A 409 10.09 -1.10 -2.65
C GLY A 409 11.52 -0.85 -3.13
N ASN A 410 11.83 0.39 -3.49
CA ASN A 410 13.17 0.79 -3.92
C ASN A 410 14.21 0.62 -2.79
N MET A 411 13.93 1.11 -1.58
CA MET A 411 14.87 1.06 -0.45
C MET A 411 15.02 -0.33 0.18
N THR A 412 14.08 -1.25 -0.08
CA THR A 412 14.05 -2.61 0.48
C THR A 412 14.58 -3.70 -0.48
N GLY A 413 15.01 -3.31 -1.68
CA GLY A 413 15.64 -4.20 -2.66
C GLY A 413 14.65 -5.09 -3.42
N LEU A 414 13.51 -4.54 -3.83
CA LEU A 414 12.46 -5.27 -4.58
C LEU A 414 12.30 -4.74 -6.03
N PRO A 415 13.36 -4.70 -6.86
CA PRO A 415 13.28 -4.13 -8.20
C PRO A 415 12.29 -4.87 -9.12
N GLU A 416 12.12 -6.18 -8.96
CA GLU A 416 11.17 -6.98 -9.75
C GLU A 416 9.71 -6.60 -9.43
N ILE A 417 9.44 -6.25 -8.17
CA ILE A 417 8.11 -5.80 -7.71
C ILE A 417 7.83 -4.38 -8.20
N MET A 418 8.83 -3.50 -8.11
CA MET A 418 8.72 -2.12 -8.60
C MET A 418 8.59 -2.05 -10.12
N ASP A 419 9.16 -3.00 -10.86
CA ASP A 419 9.00 -3.07 -12.32
C ASP A 419 7.54 -3.30 -12.74
N THR A 420 6.77 -4.08 -11.99
CA THR A 420 5.31 -4.21 -12.19
C THR A 420 4.61 -2.88 -11.98
N TYR A 421 4.95 -2.14 -10.91
CA TYR A 421 4.43 -0.79 -10.67
C TYR A 421 4.75 0.17 -11.82
N PHE A 422 5.99 0.15 -12.34
CA PHE A 422 6.40 1.01 -13.45
C PHE A 422 5.61 0.72 -14.73
N LYS A 423 5.55 -0.57 -15.13
CA LYS A 423 4.83 -1.01 -16.35
C LYS A 423 3.34 -0.68 -16.29
N PHE A 424 2.73 -0.80 -15.10
CA PHE A 424 1.32 -0.50 -14.91
C PHE A 424 0.94 0.90 -15.41
N TYR A 425 1.80 1.91 -15.25
CA TYR A 425 1.54 3.26 -15.77
C TYR A 425 2.04 3.46 -17.19
N GLU A 426 3.20 2.89 -17.54
CA GLU A 426 3.74 3.00 -18.91
C GLU A 426 2.76 2.47 -19.97
N ASP A 427 2.10 1.35 -19.68
CA ASP A 427 1.10 0.73 -20.56
C ASP A 427 -0.16 1.59 -20.78
N LYS A 428 -0.29 2.73 -20.10
CA LYS A 428 -1.46 3.62 -20.13
C LYS A 428 -1.14 5.01 -20.68
N PHE A 429 0.04 5.23 -21.25
CA PHE A 429 0.42 6.53 -21.80
C PHE A 429 -0.53 7.04 -22.88
N ASP A 430 -1.08 6.16 -23.72
CA ASP A 430 -2.08 6.54 -24.72
C ASP A 430 -3.36 7.09 -24.08
N ASP A 431 -3.82 6.49 -22.98
CA ASP A 431 -4.97 7.00 -22.22
C ASP A 431 -4.65 8.37 -21.60
N PHE A 432 -3.44 8.55 -21.07
CA PHE A 432 -3.02 9.82 -20.47
C PHE A 432 -2.87 10.94 -21.52
N ARG A 433 -2.43 10.62 -22.74
CA ARG A 433 -2.43 11.56 -23.87
C ARG A 433 -3.84 11.99 -24.23
N LEU A 434 -4.77 11.04 -24.29
CA LEU A 434 -6.16 11.33 -24.57
C LEU A 434 -6.80 12.20 -23.48
N ASN A 435 -6.46 11.96 -22.21
CA ASN A 435 -6.88 12.84 -21.11
C ASN A 435 -6.38 14.28 -21.33
N ALA A 436 -5.09 14.48 -21.61
CA ALA A 436 -4.52 15.81 -21.82
C ALA A 436 -5.19 16.56 -23.00
N GLU A 437 -5.45 15.85 -24.10
CA GLU A 437 -6.15 16.38 -25.26
C GLU A 437 -7.59 16.80 -24.91
N ARG A 438 -8.37 15.91 -24.28
CA ARG A 438 -9.80 16.12 -24.06
C ARG A 438 -10.12 17.15 -22.97
N PHE A 439 -9.28 17.25 -21.94
CA PHE A 439 -9.47 18.22 -20.85
C PHE A 439 -8.91 19.60 -21.17
N TYR A 440 -7.73 19.65 -21.77
CA TYR A 440 -6.97 20.90 -21.87
C TYR A 440 -6.62 21.29 -23.30
N GLY A 441 -6.90 20.44 -24.29
CA GLY A 441 -6.40 20.63 -25.65
C GLY A 441 -4.87 20.62 -25.71
N ALA A 442 -4.23 19.96 -24.74
CA ALA A 442 -2.80 19.97 -24.52
C ALA A 442 -2.15 18.72 -25.12
N ARG A 443 -0.90 18.86 -25.55
CA ARG A 443 -0.02 17.71 -25.84
C ARG A 443 0.48 17.10 -24.52
N GLY A 444 1.24 16.01 -24.60
CA GLY A 444 1.80 15.34 -23.43
C GLY A 444 0.77 14.45 -22.73
N VAL A 445 0.97 14.20 -21.43
CA VAL A 445 0.20 13.22 -20.65
C VAL A 445 -0.41 13.83 -19.39
N LEU A 446 -1.66 13.47 -19.09
CA LEU A 446 -2.38 13.79 -17.86
C LEU A 446 -2.87 12.51 -17.17
N GLY A 447 -2.29 12.21 -16.00
CA GLY A 447 -2.58 10.97 -15.26
C GLY A 447 -3.89 10.99 -14.49
N ASN A 448 -4.59 9.85 -14.45
CA ASN A 448 -5.80 9.67 -13.65
C ASN A 448 -5.49 9.14 -12.24
N ILE A 449 -6.05 9.79 -11.21
CA ILE A 449 -5.93 9.36 -9.82
C ILE A 449 -6.69 8.07 -9.49
N HIS A 450 -7.60 7.65 -10.36
CA HIS A 450 -8.40 6.43 -10.27
C HIS A 450 -8.02 5.42 -11.35
N CYS A 451 -6.76 5.46 -11.80
CA CYS A 451 -6.20 4.50 -12.74
C CYS A 451 -6.46 3.06 -12.25
N ASP A 452 -6.95 2.18 -13.12
CA ASP A 452 -7.19 0.77 -12.81
C ASP A 452 -6.39 -0.14 -13.75
N TYR A 453 -6.46 -1.46 -13.57
CA TYR A 453 -5.70 -2.41 -14.39
C TYR A 453 -5.95 -2.30 -15.90
N ASN A 454 -7.14 -1.87 -16.31
CA ASN A 454 -7.53 -1.80 -17.71
C ASN A 454 -7.30 -0.44 -18.36
N SER A 455 -7.31 0.66 -17.59
CA SER A 455 -7.28 1.99 -18.18
C SER A 455 -6.77 3.10 -17.27
N GLY A 456 -6.12 4.08 -17.90
CA GLY A 456 -5.73 5.36 -17.31
C GLY A 456 -6.67 6.52 -17.65
N LYS A 457 -7.81 6.28 -18.32
CA LYS A 457 -8.75 7.32 -18.77
C LYS A 457 -9.49 7.97 -17.62
N PHE A 458 -9.70 9.28 -17.67
CA PHE A 458 -10.59 9.97 -16.76
C PHE A 458 -12.06 9.76 -17.17
N TYR A 459 -12.84 9.16 -16.29
CA TYR A 459 -14.30 9.09 -16.42
C TYR A 459 -15.02 9.47 -15.12
N GLN A 460 -14.27 9.87 -14.09
CA GLN A 460 -14.74 10.25 -12.77
C GLN A 460 -14.85 11.78 -12.64
N PHE A 461 -16.04 12.34 -12.88
CA PHE A 461 -16.28 13.78 -12.76
C PHE A 461 -17.27 14.12 -11.67
N SER A 462 -16.90 15.12 -10.88
CA SER A 462 -17.78 15.75 -9.91
C SER A 462 -17.34 17.19 -9.73
N ILE A 463 -18.31 18.08 -9.55
CA ILE A 463 -18.06 19.46 -9.16
C ILE A 463 -17.39 19.55 -7.77
N VAL A 464 -17.64 18.55 -6.93
CA VAL A 464 -17.07 18.43 -5.57
C VAL A 464 -15.66 17.87 -5.60
N TYR A 465 -15.43 16.87 -6.47
CA TYR A 465 -14.15 16.17 -6.60
C TYR A 465 -13.60 16.33 -8.02
N PRO A 466 -13.08 17.53 -8.38
CA PRO A 466 -12.60 17.83 -9.72
C PRO A 466 -11.20 17.25 -9.96
N HIS A 467 -11.04 15.93 -9.84
CA HIS A 467 -9.75 15.24 -9.85
C HIS A 467 -8.88 15.52 -11.09
N TYR A 468 -9.49 15.78 -12.25
CA TYR A 468 -8.78 16.17 -13.47
C TYR A 468 -8.00 17.50 -13.34
N CYS A 469 -8.34 18.33 -12.34
CA CYS A 469 -7.62 19.56 -12.03
C CYS A 469 -6.32 19.32 -11.27
N TRP A 470 -6.08 18.12 -10.72
CA TRP A 470 -4.81 17.80 -10.08
C TRP A 470 -3.83 17.23 -11.08
N THR A 471 -2.78 17.98 -11.36
CA THR A 471 -1.83 17.69 -12.44
C THR A 471 -0.61 16.91 -11.98
N ALA A 472 -0.46 16.72 -10.67
CA ALA A 472 0.73 16.14 -10.04
C ALA A 472 0.84 14.60 -10.10
N CYS A 473 -0.22 13.89 -10.54
CA CYS A 473 -0.28 12.42 -10.52
C CYS A 473 0.96 11.73 -11.12
N LEU A 474 1.26 11.97 -12.40
CA LEU A 474 2.37 11.29 -13.08
C LEU A 474 3.74 11.73 -12.58
N GLY A 475 3.90 12.98 -12.15
CA GLY A 475 5.16 13.43 -11.57
C GLY A 475 5.47 12.73 -10.24
N TRP A 476 4.46 12.52 -9.39
CA TRP A 476 4.62 11.70 -8.18
C TRP A 476 4.94 10.25 -8.53
N ILE A 477 4.24 9.65 -9.48
CA ILE A 477 4.57 8.29 -9.94
C ILE A 477 6.03 8.20 -10.41
N TYR A 478 6.51 9.19 -11.17
CA TYR A 478 7.88 9.25 -11.65
C TYR A 478 8.92 9.58 -10.57
N ASN A 479 8.51 9.99 -9.36
CA ASN A 479 9.41 10.05 -8.20
C ASN A 479 9.94 8.65 -7.85
N GLU A 480 9.11 7.61 -7.95
CA GLU A 480 9.54 6.22 -7.70
C GLU A 480 10.45 5.69 -8.82
N PHE A 481 10.22 6.10 -10.07
CA PHE A 481 11.13 5.80 -11.17
C PHE A 481 12.49 6.47 -10.96
N TRP A 482 12.50 7.74 -10.56
CA TRP A 482 13.73 8.45 -10.20
C TRP A 482 14.44 7.77 -9.03
N GLY A 483 13.68 7.40 -7.99
CA GLY A 483 14.16 6.62 -6.86
C GLY A 483 14.85 5.32 -7.30
N HIS A 484 14.28 4.61 -8.29
CA HIS A 484 14.90 3.41 -8.85
C HIS A 484 16.26 3.69 -9.49
N TYR A 485 16.37 4.78 -10.27
CA TYR A 485 17.66 5.22 -10.81
C TYR A 485 18.65 5.54 -9.68
N LEU A 486 18.23 6.27 -8.64
CA LEU A 486 19.10 6.66 -7.52
C LEU A 486 19.58 5.46 -6.68
N VAL A 487 18.81 4.38 -6.60
CA VAL A 487 19.25 3.17 -5.88
C VAL A 487 20.07 2.23 -6.77
N THR A 488 19.91 2.23 -8.09
CA THR A 488 20.58 1.26 -8.99
C THR A 488 21.74 1.83 -9.81
N GLY A 489 21.74 3.13 -10.09
CA GLY A 489 22.63 3.77 -11.06
C GLY A 489 22.36 3.37 -12.51
N ASP A 490 21.19 2.78 -12.81
CA ASP A 490 20.86 2.26 -14.14
C ASP A 490 20.59 3.39 -15.15
N LYS A 491 21.62 3.71 -15.93
CA LYS A 491 21.56 4.73 -16.99
C LYS A 491 20.74 4.31 -18.21
N GLU A 492 20.53 3.01 -18.42
CA GLU A 492 19.66 2.52 -19.49
C GLU A 492 18.20 2.74 -19.09
N PHE A 493 17.83 2.38 -17.85
CA PHE A 493 16.51 2.69 -17.28
C PHE A 493 16.22 4.20 -17.31
N LEU A 494 17.19 5.03 -16.90
CA LEU A 494 17.10 6.49 -17.00
C LEU A 494 16.81 6.97 -18.44
N ARG A 495 17.54 6.43 -19.42
CA ARG A 495 17.44 6.83 -20.83
C ARG A 495 16.15 6.37 -21.50
N GLU A 496 15.76 5.12 -21.28
CA GLU A 496 14.71 4.46 -22.07
C GLU A 496 13.32 4.55 -21.41
N ARG A 497 13.25 4.81 -20.09
CA ARG A 497 11.98 4.85 -19.34
C ARG A 497 11.71 6.20 -18.69
N ILE A 498 12.67 6.72 -17.92
CA ILE A 498 12.48 8.01 -17.21
C ILE A 498 12.40 9.17 -18.19
N VAL A 499 13.42 9.35 -19.05
CA VAL A 499 13.50 10.53 -19.94
C VAL A 499 12.30 10.64 -20.88
N PRO A 500 11.85 9.58 -21.59
CA PRO A 500 10.67 9.68 -22.46
C PRO A 500 9.41 10.07 -21.68
N GLY A 501 9.19 9.47 -20.50
CA GLY A 501 8.04 9.80 -19.66
C GLY A 501 8.05 11.23 -19.14
N LEU A 502 9.17 11.66 -18.55
CA LEU A 502 9.33 13.04 -18.07
C LEU A 502 9.19 14.07 -19.19
N LYS A 503 9.65 13.76 -20.41
CA LYS A 503 9.45 14.64 -21.59
C LYS A 503 7.97 14.83 -21.91
N GLU A 504 7.15 13.78 -21.83
CA GLU A 504 5.72 13.91 -22.10
C GLU A 504 4.97 14.63 -20.97
N ILE A 505 5.37 14.43 -19.71
CA ILE A 505 4.82 15.19 -18.58
C ILE A 505 5.20 16.67 -18.72
N ALA A 506 6.46 16.98 -19.05
CA ALA A 506 6.91 18.34 -19.31
C ALA A 506 6.17 18.96 -20.51
N LEU A 507 5.93 18.19 -21.58
CA LEU A 507 5.18 18.64 -22.75
C LEU A 507 3.74 19.05 -22.41
N PHE A 508 3.09 18.34 -21.47
CA PHE A 508 1.80 18.76 -20.94
C PHE A 508 1.91 20.09 -20.20
N TYR A 509 2.89 20.25 -19.31
CA TYR A 509 3.08 21.50 -18.58
C TYR A 509 3.39 22.70 -19.48
N GLU A 510 4.10 22.49 -20.60
CA GLU A 510 4.37 23.55 -21.58
C GLU A 510 3.09 24.15 -22.20
N ASP A 511 2.09 23.31 -22.45
CA ASP A 511 0.81 23.71 -23.04
C ASP A 511 -0.18 24.17 -21.97
N TYR A 512 -0.22 23.48 -20.82
CA TYR A 512 -1.10 23.79 -19.71
C TYR A 512 -0.74 25.13 -19.04
N LEU A 513 0.55 25.43 -18.83
CA LEU A 513 1.06 26.65 -18.18
C LEU A 513 1.16 27.83 -19.16
N SER A 514 0.06 28.11 -19.85
CA SER A 514 -0.03 29.10 -20.94
C SER A 514 -0.17 30.56 -20.49
N ASP A 515 -0.56 30.79 -19.24
CA ASP A 515 -0.82 32.13 -18.70
C ASP A 515 0.13 32.48 -17.56
N VAL A 516 0.28 33.79 -17.33
CA VAL A 516 1.07 34.33 -16.23
C VAL A 516 0.25 35.28 -15.36
N ASP A 517 0.65 35.39 -14.09
CA ASP A 517 0.11 36.35 -13.14
C ASP A 517 0.70 37.76 -13.32
N GLU A 518 0.30 38.71 -12.46
CA GLU A 518 0.83 40.08 -12.45
C GLU A 518 2.35 40.18 -12.22
N ASN A 519 2.99 39.15 -11.68
CA ASN A 519 4.42 39.08 -11.40
C ASN A 519 5.19 38.32 -12.50
N GLY A 520 4.52 37.87 -13.56
CA GLY A 520 5.11 37.10 -14.65
C GLY A 520 5.36 35.61 -14.31
N LYS A 521 4.80 35.11 -13.21
CA LYS A 521 4.84 33.70 -12.83
C LYS A 521 3.75 32.92 -13.56
N VAL A 522 4.04 31.70 -14.00
CA VAL A 522 3.03 30.85 -14.65
C VAL A 522 1.94 30.43 -13.66
N MET A 523 0.72 30.21 -14.16
CA MET A 523 -0.43 29.84 -13.34
C MET A 523 -0.86 28.39 -13.57
N PHE A 524 -1.06 27.64 -12.49
CA PHE A 524 -1.67 26.31 -12.48
C PHE A 524 -3.16 26.46 -12.23
N TYR A 525 -3.96 26.32 -13.28
CA TYR A 525 -5.40 26.53 -13.21
C TYR A 525 -6.15 26.00 -14.47
N PRO A 526 -7.32 25.36 -14.30
CA PRO A 526 -7.87 24.82 -13.05
C PRO A 526 -6.89 23.87 -12.33
N SER A 527 -6.71 24.07 -11.02
CA SER A 527 -5.84 23.31 -10.12
C SER A 527 -6.66 22.76 -8.94
N TYR A 528 -6.16 21.71 -8.29
CA TYR A 528 -6.78 21.06 -7.15
C TYR A 528 -5.70 20.55 -6.18
N SER A 529 -5.88 20.77 -4.88
CA SER A 529 -5.01 20.18 -3.86
C SER A 529 -5.73 18.96 -3.30
N PRO A 530 -5.24 17.73 -3.45
CA PRO A 530 -5.94 16.55 -2.96
C PRO A 530 -6.09 16.59 -1.43
N GLU A 531 -7.26 16.37 -0.85
CA GLU A 531 -8.58 16.64 -1.41
C GLU A 531 -9.21 17.96 -0.92
N ASP A 532 -8.43 18.99 -0.62
CA ASP A 532 -8.88 20.28 -0.07
C ASP A 532 -9.60 21.21 -1.08
N PRO A 533 -10.77 21.78 -0.71
CA PRO A 533 -11.72 21.31 0.30
C PRO A 533 -12.43 20.01 -0.11
N SER A 534 -12.42 18.99 0.76
CA SER A 534 -13.21 17.79 0.52
C SER A 534 -14.54 17.95 1.21
N MET A 535 -15.67 17.80 0.50
CA MET A 535 -17.01 17.86 1.10
C MET A 535 -17.35 16.65 2.01
N ASN A 536 -16.36 15.87 2.43
CA ASN A 536 -16.53 14.79 3.39
C ASN A 536 -16.45 15.36 4.81
N ASP A 537 -17.58 15.81 5.37
CA ASP A 537 -18.09 15.16 6.58
C ASP A 537 -19.53 15.61 6.91
N TYR A 538 -20.26 14.66 7.46
CA TYR A 538 -21.65 14.66 7.88
C TYR A 538 -21.94 15.61 9.06
N HIS A 539 -20.98 16.44 9.51
CA HIS A 539 -21.13 17.27 10.72
C HIS A 539 -20.47 18.67 10.70
N VAL A 540 -19.82 19.10 9.60
CA VAL A 540 -19.16 20.42 9.57
C VAL A 540 -19.88 21.38 8.61
N PRO A 541 -20.45 22.50 9.09
CA PRO A 541 -20.96 23.54 8.20
C PRO A 541 -19.78 24.22 7.47
N PHE A 542 -19.70 24.00 6.16
CA PHE A 542 -18.73 24.66 5.30
C PHE A 542 -18.87 26.19 5.33
N PRO A 543 -17.77 26.94 5.17
CA PRO A 543 -17.83 28.32 4.72
C PRO A 543 -18.55 28.34 3.36
N LYS A 544 -19.49 29.26 3.18
CA LYS A 544 -20.45 29.24 2.08
C LYS A 544 -19.87 29.49 0.66
N ASP A 545 -18.55 29.54 0.51
CA ASP A 545 -17.86 30.07 -0.69
C ASP A 545 -16.54 29.32 -1.03
N VAL A 546 -16.35 28.07 -0.58
CA VAL A 546 -15.08 27.32 -0.78
C VAL A 546 -15.33 26.13 -1.73
N TYR A 547 -14.69 26.15 -2.90
CA TYR A 547 -14.82 25.14 -3.96
C TYR A 547 -13.46 24.48 -4.21
N ALA A 548 -13.46 23.18 -4.47
CA ALA A 548 -12.26 22.36 -4.73
C ALA A 548 -11.43 22.87 -5.91
N MET A 549 -12.08 23.32 -6.99
CA MET A 549 -11.39 23.88 -8.14
C MET A 549 -10.81 25.26 -7.81
N ASN A 550 -9.49 25.38 -7.93
CA ASN A 550 -8.76 26.55 -7.47
C ASN A 550 -7.56 26.84 -8.40
N VAL A 551 -6.58 27.62 -7.90
CA VAL A 551 -5.40 28.09 -8.63
C VAL A 551 -4.15 27.89 -7.79
N ASN A 552 -3.08 27.38 -8.40
CA ASN A 552 -1.77 27.20 -7.79
C ASN A 552 -1.80 26.39 -6.49
N SER A 553 -2.32 25.15 -6.52
CA SER A 553 -1.98 24.18 -5.47
C SER A 553 -0.47 24.09 -5.37
N LEU A 554 0.07 24.22 -4.16
CA LEU A 554 1.51 24.17 -3.95
C LEU A 554 2.07 22.79 -4.37
N MET A 555 1.28 21.73 -4.25
CA MET A 555 1.66 20.40 -4.72
C MET A 555 1.91 20.35 -6.23
N ASP A 556 1.00 20.90 -7.05
CA ASP A 556 1.17 20.95 -8.51
C ASP A 556 2.45 21.70 -8.89
N VAL A 557 2.74 22.80 -8.18
CA VAL A 557 3.96 23.61 -8.37
C VAL A 557 5.21 22.82 -8.03
N MET A 558 5.21 22.11 -6.91
CA MET A 558 6.32 21.27 -6.42
C MET A 558 6.60 20.09 -7.36
N VAL A 559 5.57 19.39 -7.80
CA VAL A 559 5.73 18.25 -8.70
C VAL A 559 6.22 18.68 -10.09
N CYS A 560 5.67 19.77 -10.64
CA CYS A 560 6.16 20.31 -11.91
C CYS A 560 7.64 20.73 -11.82
N ARG A 561 8.05 21.28 -10.66
CA ARG A 561 9.44 21.62 -10.35
C ARG A 561 10.34 20.40 -10.43
N GLU A 562 9.97 19.33 -9.72
CA GLU A 562 10.72 18.08 -9.67
C GLU A 562 10.80 17.42 -11.06
N VAL A 563 9.70 17.37 -11.83
CA VAL A 563 9.69 16.84 -13.20
C VAL A 563 10.69 17.58 -14.09
N LEU A 564 10.69 18.92 -14.06
CA LEU A 564 11.59 19.72 -14.89
C LEU A 564 13.05 19.59 -14.43
N ASP A 565 13.30 19.57 -13.12
CA ASP A 565 14.64 19.44 -12.55
C ASP A 565 15.23 18.06 -12.89
N ASN A 566 14.49 16.97 -12.62
CA ASN A 566 14.91 15.60 -12.94
C ASN A 566 15.12 15.40 -14.45
N LEU A 567 14.28 15.99 -15.29
CA LEU A 567 14.44 15.89 -16.75
C LEU A 567 15.72 16.60 -17.23
N MET A 568 15.98 17.81 -16.76
CA MET A 568 17.19 18.55 -17.11
C MET A 568 18.44 17.83 -16.61
N GLU A 569 18.41 17.29 -15.39
CA GLU A 569 19.48 16.50 -14.79
C GLU A 569 19.74 15.21 -15.57
N ALA A 570 18.69 14.46 -15.93
CA ALA A 570 18.82 13.26 -16.75
C ALA A 570 19.47 13.57 -18.10
N CYS A 571 19.10 14.67 -18.75
CA CYS A 571 19.74 15.12 -19.99
C CYS A 571 21.23 15.41 -19.81
N GLU A 572 21.62 16.07 -18.71
CA GLU A 572 23.02 16.35 -18.38
C GLU A 572 23.81 15.05 -18.12
N VAL A 573 23.30 14.18 -17.24
CA VAL A 573 23.92 12.91 -16.86
C VAL A 573 24.14 12.00 -18.07
N LEU A 574 23.18 11.97 -19.00
CA LEU A 574 23.22 11.13 -20.20
C LEU A 574 23.93 11.79 -21.40
N GLY A 575 24.33 13.06 -21.27
CA GLY A 575 24.94 13.85 -22.35
C GLY A 575 24.02 14.00 -23.57
N LEU A 576 22.72 14.21 -23.36
CA LEU A 576 21.74 14.38 -24.43
C LEU A 576 21.82 15.81 -24.99
N ASP A 577 21.90 15.94 -26.31
CA ASP A 577 21.75 17.21 -27.01
C ASP A 577 20.26 17.55 -27.14
N GLU A 578 19.73 18.26 -26.15
CA GLU A 578 18.30 18.51 -26.00
C GLU A 578 17.92 19.96 -26.35
N PRO A 579 17.29 20.21 -27.51
CA PRO A 579 16.95 21.57 -27.95
C PRO A 579 15.94 22.29 -27.04
N ASP A 580 15.09 21.56 -26.30
CA ASP A 580 14.09 22.16 -25.42
C ASP A 580 14.63 22.51 -24.02
N LEU A 581 15.89 22.18 -23.69
CA LEU A 581 16.49 22.47 -22.37
C LEU A 581 16.41 23.97 -21.96
N PRO A 582 16.67 24.96 -22.84
CA PRO A 582 16.47 26.38 -22.51
C PRO A 582 15.00 26.73 -22.19
N LYS A 583 14.06 26.06 -22.83
CA LYS A 583 12.62 26.25 -22.62
C LYS A 583 12.19 25.72 -21.25
N TRP A 584 12.64 24.52 -20.88
CA TRP A 584 12.38 23.93 -19.57
C TRP A 584 12.97 24.78 -18.45
N LYS A 585 14.22 25.24 -18.61
CA LYS A 585 14.85 26.15 -17.67
C LYS A 585 14.07 27.47 -17.49
N ALA A 586 13.54 28.03 -18.58
CA ALA A 586 12.72 29.24 -18.54
C ALA A 586 11.35 29.00 -17.89
N LEU A 587 10.72 27.84 -18.11
CA LEU A 587 9.48 27.46 -17.43
C LEU A 587 9.71 27.27 -15.93
N ARG A 588 10.75 26.51 -15.57
CA ARG A 588 11.19 26.25 -14.20
C ARG A 588 11.46 27.52 -13.40
N GLY A 589 12.04 28.55 -14.02
CA GLY A 589 12.29 29.85 -13.39
C GLY A 589 11.04 30.73 -13.20
N ARG A 590 9.93 30.41 -13.89
CA ARG A 590 8.66 31.14 -13.79
C ARG A 590 7.63 30.46 -12.90
N LEU A 591 7.95 29.31 -12.29
CA LEU A 591 7.03 28.66 -11.35
C LEU A 591 6.65 29.60 -10.18
N PRO A 592 5.42 29.48 -9.65
CA PRO A 592 4.98 30.23 -8.48
C PRO A 592 5.93 30.12 -7.28
N ASP A 593 6.02 31.20 -6.52
CA ASP A 593 6.77 31.25 -5.27
C ASP A 593 5.93 30.69 -4.11
N TYR A 594 6.60 30.15 -3.08
CA TYR A 594 5.93 29.59 -1.92
C TYR A 594 5.44 30.73 -1.03
N LEU A 595 4.18 30.70 -0.67
CA LEU A 595 3.58 31.73 0.19
C LEU A 595 3.56 31.24 1.63
N MET A 596 3.78 32.17 2.56
CA MET A 596 3.56 31.95 3.97
C MET A 596 2.28 32.65 4.42
N ASP A 597 1.62 32.09 5.43
CA ASP A 597 0.53 32.75 6.14
C ASP A 597 1.05 33.80 7.13
N GLU A 598 0.14 34.45 7.86
CA GLU A 598 0.46 35.49 8.84
C GLU A 598 1.34 35.03 10.01
N ASP A 599 1.37 33.73 10.32
CA ASP A 599 2.19 33.15 11.38
C ASP A 599 3.53 32.59 10.84
N GLY A 600 3.75 32.67 9.53
CA GLY A 600 4.94 32.18 8.85
C GLY A 600 4.90 30.69 8.49
N ALA A 601 3.74 30.03 8.52
CA ALA A 601 3.60 28.67 8.03
C ALA A 601 3.45 28.63 6.51
N ILE A 602 3.95 27.59 5.85
CA ILE A 602 3.74 27.41 4.40
C ILE A 602 2.25 27.21 4.11
N LYS A 603 1.75 27.97 3.14
CA LYS A 603 0.39 27.88 2.59
C LYS A 603 0.25 26.72 1.61
N GLU A 604 -0.90 26.08 1.61
CA GLU A 604 -1.27 25.08 0.63
C GLU A 604 -1.50 25.69 -0.77
N TRP A 605 -1.88 26.96 -0.82
CA TRP A 605 -2.20 27.66 -2.06
C TRP A 605 -1.28 28.86 -2.32
N SER A 606 -0.62 28.85 -3.47
CA SER A 606 0.22 29.96 -3.96
C SER A 606 -0.57 30.96 -4.80
N PHE A 607 -1.76 31.34 -4.31
CA PHE A 607 -2.64 32.30 -4.96
C PHE A 607 -3.37 33.19 -3.96
N LYS A 608 -3.53 34.47 -4.30
CA LYS A 608 -4.00 35.51 -3.36
C LYS A 608 -5.47 35.40 -2.95
N TYR A 609 -6.31 34.77 -3.77
CA TYR A 609 -7.74 34.61 -3.48
C TYR A 609 -8.06 33.29 -2.76
N SER A 610 -7.09 32.40 -2.61
CA SER A 610 -7.26 31.08 -2.01
C SER A 610 -7.06 31.14 -0.49
N GLY A 611 -8.01 30.55 0.23
CA GLY A 611 -7.94 30.37 1.69
C GLY A 611 -7.29 29.04 2.08
N GLU A 612 -6.89 28.92 3.35
CA GLU A 612 -6.30 27.71 3.92
C GLU A 612 -7.35 26.90 4.68
N ASN A 613 -7.27 25.58 4.59
CA ASN A 613 -8.05 24.65 5.41
C ASN A 613 -7.11 23.91 6.37
N TYR A 614 -7.00 24.39 7.60
CA TYR A 614 -6.09 23.78 8.56
C TYR A 614 -6.61 22.45 9.12
N ASP A 615 -7.91 22.13 9.04
CA ASP A 615 -8.44 20.83 9.47
C ASP A 615 -8.77 19.94 8.26
N HIS A 616 -7.71 19.39 7.66
CA HIS A 616 -7.79 18.49 6.52
C HIS A 616 -6.81 17.34 6.66
N ARG A 617 -7.23 16.14 6.25
CA ARG A 617 -6.42 14.93 6.40
C ARG A 617 -5.15 14.91 5.54
N HIS A 618 -5.14 15.53 4.36
CA HIS A 618 -3.95 15.53 3.49
C HIS A 618 -2.97 16.64 3.87
N VAL A 619 -1.68 16.48 3.57
CA VAL A 619 -0.66 17.55 3.58
C VAL A 619 0.06 17.63 2.23
N SER A 620 -0.72 17.67 1.15
CA SER A 620 -0.25 17.67 -0.24
C SER A 620 0.83 18.71 -0.53
N HIS A 621 0.76 19.87 0.13
CA HIS A 621 1.73 20.95 0.04
C HIS A 621 3.08 20.67 0.72
N HIS A 622 3.28 19.48 1.29
CA HIS A 622 4.56 19.01 1.84
C HIS A 622 5.33 18.07 0.90
N TYR A 623 4.88 17.95 -0.36
CA TYR A 623 5.49 17.05 -1.36
C TYR A 623 7.02 17.18 -1.47
N ASP A 624 7.54 18.41 -1.50
CA ASP A 624 8.99 18.68 -1.61
C ASP A 624 9.82 18.12 -0.45
N ILE A 625 9.19 17.76 0.67
CA ILE A 625 9.82 17.12 1.83
C ILE A 625 9.67 15.61 1.73
N TRP A 626 8.45 15.14 1.43
CA TRP A 626 8.19 13.72 1.15
C TRP A 626 7.04 13.57 0.14
N PRO A 627 7.19 12.71 -0.88
CA PRO A 627 8.38 11.89 -1.16
C PRO A 627 9.54 12.68 -1.80
N GLY A 628 9.30 13.91 -2.26
CA GLY A 628 10.30 14.78 -2.85
C GLY A 628 11.47 15.08 -1.92
N ARG A 629 12.53 15.67 -2.46
CA ARG A 629 13.81 15.89 -1.74
C ARG A 629 14.34 17.31 -1.92
N ALA A 630 13.48 18.24 -2.35
CA ALA A 630 13.85 19.63 -2.60
C ALA A 630 13.97 20.44 -1.31
N VAL A 631 13.23 20.07 -0.26
CA VAL A 631 13.25 20.73 1.04
C VAL A 631 13.85 19.82 2.10
N SER A 632 14.97 20.23 2.67
CA SER A 632 15.62 19.57 3.80
C SER A 632 16.38 20.59 4.67
N PRO A 633 16.75 20.24 5.92
CA PRO A 633 17.62 21.08 6.74
C PRO A 633 18.96 21.43 6.09
N GLU A 634 19.48 20.52 5.26
CA GLU A 634 20.76 20.68 4.57
C GLU A 634 20.67 21.55 3.32
N LYS A 635 19.59 21.42 2.54
CA LYS A 635 19.43 22.12 1.25
C LYS A 635 18.77 23.49 1.39
N THR A 636 17.76 23.60 2.25
CA THR A 636 16.89 24.78 2.36
C THR A 636 16.56 25.09 3.83
N PRO A 637 17.56 25.42 4.67
CA PRO A 637 17.37 25.63 6.11
C PRO A 637 16.33 26.73 6.42
N GLU A 638 16.17 27.72 5.54
CA GLU A 638 15.19 28.80 5.66
C GLU A 638 13.73 28.36 5.52
N LEU A 639 13.48 27.22 4.84
CA LEU A 639 12.14 26.67 4.63
C LEU A 639 11.71 25.68 5.75
N VAL A 640 12.66 25.16 6.53
CA VAL A 640 12.39 24.16 7.58
C VAL A 640 11.35 24.64 8.58
N LYS A 641 11.56 25.82 9.19
CA LYS A 641 10.66 26.35 10.20
C LYS A 641 9.24 26.61 9.65
N PRO A 642 9.07 27.24 8.47
CA PRO A 642 7.76 27.38 7.83
C PRO A 642 6.99 26.05 7.66
N PHE A 643 7.67 24.98 7.24
CA PHE A 643 7.03 23.67 7.09
C PHE A 643 6.72 22.98 8.41
N ILE A 644 7.58 23.10 9.43
CA ILE A 644 7.27 22.63 10.79
C ILE A 644 5.99 23.30 11.32
N LEU A 645 5.86 24.62 11.13
CA LEU A 645 4.65 25.35 11.53
C LEU A 645 3.41 24.85 10.76
N SER A 646 3.54 24.60 9.46
CA SER A 646 2.44 24.09 8.63
C SER A 646 2.00 22.68 9.08
N ASN A 647 2.94 21.77 9.35
CA ASN A 647 2.66 20.40 9.80
C ASN A 647 1.91 20.35 11.14
N ARG A 648 2.25 21.26 12.06
CA ARG A 648 1.61 21.39 13.37
C ARG A 648 0.27 22.09 13.35
N LYS A 649 0.00 22.90 12.32
CA LYS A 649 -1.32 23.52 12.11
C LYS A 649 -2.34 22.54 11.55
N ARG A 650 -1.91 21.45 10.89
CA ARG A 650 -2.82 20.51 10.25
C ARG A 650 -3.56 19.62 11.26
N GLY A 651 -4.88 19.56 11.13
CA GLY A 651 -5.78 18.64 11.82
C GLY A 651 -5.89 17.27 11.11
N HIS A 652 -6.77 16.41 11.62
CA HIS A 652 -6.95 15.04 11.10
C HIS A 652 -8.22 14.88 10.25
N GLN A 653 -9.16 15.84 10.31
CA GLN A 653 -10.48 15.83 9.65
C GLN A 653 -11.32 14.54 9.87
N ASP A 654 -10.96 13.43 9.22
CA ASP A 654 -11.67 12.15 9.22
C ASP A 654 -10.83 10.97 9.77
N ASP A 655 -9.66 11.27 10.35
CA ASP A 655 -8.72 10.30 10.92
C ASP A 655 -8.11 9.31 9.91
N SER A 656 -8.06 9.65 8.61
CA SER A 656 -7.43 8.78 7.62
C SER A 656 -5.91 8.60 7.86
N ALA A 657 -5.44 7.35 7.81
CA ALA A 657 -4.06 6.99 8.11
C ALA A 657 -3.03 7.70 7.22
N HIS A 658 -3.32 7.83 5.91
CA HIS A 658 -2.40 8.41 4.92
C HIS A 658 -1.94 9.82 5.30
N GLY A 659 -2.82 10.62 5.90
CA GLY A 659 -2.51 11.96 6.39
C GLY A 659 -1.48 11.96 7.50
N VAL A 660 -1.72 11.12 8.51
CA VAL A 660 -0.81 10.94 9.67
C VAL A 660 0.54 10.39 9.21
N ILE A 661 0.56 9.49 8.24
CA ILE A 661 1.79 8.93 7.66
C ILE A 661 2.61 10.01 6.92
N HIS A 662 1.97 10.83 6.08
CA HIS A 662 2.67 11.90 5.35
C HIS A 662 3.22 12.98 6.31
N ARG A 663 2.48 13.29 7.38
CA ARG A 663 2.94 14.18 8.45
C ARG A 663 4.11 13.57 9.24
N TYR A 664 4.12 12.26 9.47
CA TYR A 664 5.25 11.54 10.05
C TYR A 664 6.51 11.70 9.18
N PHE A 665 6.42 11.39 7.88
CA PHE A 665 7.57 11.52 6.97
C PHE A 665 8.08 12.96 6.89
N THR A 666 7.16 13.94 6.87
CA THR A 666 7.49 15.36 6.94
C THR A 666 8.33 15.65 8.20
N ALA A 667 7.81 15.27 9.37
CA ALA A 667 8.46 15.56 10.64
C ALA A 667 9.84 14.89 10.76
N VAL A 668 9.97 13.63 10.32
CA VAL A 668 11.24 12.90 10.33
C VAL A 668 12.28 13.58 9.45
N ARG A 669 11.95 13.90 8.20
CA ARG A 669 12.90 14.53 7.25
C ARG A 669 13.28 15.96 7.64
N LEU A 670 12.42 16.68 8.37
CA LEU A 670 12.73 17.99 8.93
C LEU A 670 13.48 17.94 10.29
N GLY A 671 13.65 16.75 10.88
CA GLY A 671 14.28 16.59 12.20
C GLY A 671 13.39 17.01 13.38
N ASP A 672 12.06 17.08 13.21
CA ASP A 672 11.09 17.39 14.27
C ASP A 672 10.67 16.10 15.00
N LEU A 673 11.58 15.52 15.77
CA LEU A 673 11.35 14.26 16.50
C LEU A 673 10.08 14.27 17.38
N PRO A 674 9.74 15.33 18.13
CA PRO A 674 8.50 15.37 18.90
C PRO A 674 7.24 15.16 18.05
N ASP A 675 7.17 15.78 16.87
CA ASP A 675 6.00 15.65 15.98
C ASP A 675 6.02 14.31 15.22
N ALA A 676 7.19 13.81 14.84
CA ALA A 676 7.34 12.46 14.29
C ALA A 676 6.82 11.40 15.28
N MET A 677 7.20 11.51 16.56
CA MET A 677 6.75 10.61 17.61
C MET A 677 5.25 10.71 17.89
N HIS A 678 4.67 11.91 17.81
CA HIS A 678 3.23 12.09 17.93
C HIS A 678 2.46 11.35 16.83
N ASN A 679 2.89 11.50 15.57
CA ASN A 679 2.24 10.84 14.43
C ASN A 679 2.44 9.32 14.46
N LEU A 680 3.66 8.84 14.79
CA LEU A 680 3.94 7.41 14.91
C LEU A 680 3.10 6.75 16.01
N ARG A 681 3.02 7.35 17.19
CA ARG A 681 2.17 6.84 18.29
C ARG A 681 0.69 6.89 17.93
N THR A 682 0.24 7.91 17.20
CA THR A 682 -1.13 7.94 16.66
C THR A 682 -1.42 6.69 15.84
N LEU A 683 -0.54 6.33 14.91
CA LEU A 683 -0.70 5.14 14.08
C LEU A 683 -0.64 3.84 14.91
N MET A 684 0.28 3.74 15.86
CA MET A 684 0.50 2.51 16.63
C MET A 684 -0.51 2.28 17.76
N GLU A 685 -1.11 3.33 18.32
CA GLU A 685 -1.91 3.26 19.56
C GLU A 685 -3.41 3.51 19.36
N HIS A 686 -3.84 4.05 18.21
CA HIS A 686 -5.23 4.50 18.01
C HIS A 686 -6.02 3.65 17.00
N GLY A 687 -5.66 2.38 16.85
CA GLY A 687 -6.51 1.40 16.13
C GLY A 687 -6.28 1.30 14.63
N TYR A 688 -5.14 1.79 14.12
CA TYR A 688 -4.74 1.57 12.72
C TYR A 688 -4.08 0.21 12.47
N VAL A 689 -3.53 -0.40 13.52
CA VAL A 689 -2.91 -1.73 13.47
C VAL A 689 -3.85 -2.76 14.09
N THR A 690 -4.11 -3.84 13.36
CA THR A 690 -5.06 -4.88 13.78
C THR A 690 -4.38 -6.01 14.55
N ARG A 691 -5.16 -6.98 15.01
CA ARG A 691 -4.67 -8.10 15.82
C ARG A 691 -4.01 -9.22 15.00
N THR A 692 -3.76 -8.95 13.72
CA THR A 692 -2.89 -9.75 12.86
C THR A 692 -1.81 -8.88 12.22
N LEU A 693 -1.59 -7.67 12.76
CA LEU A 693 -0.65 -6.67 12.24
C LEU A 693 -0.91 -6.30 10.77
N ASN A 694 -2.13 -6.53 10.27
CA ASN A 694 -2.65 -5.81 9.12
C ASN A 694 -2.93 -4.35 9.52
N THR A 695 -3.24 -3.52 8.53
CA THR A 695 -3.59 -2.12 8.76
C THR A 695 -4.91 -1.72 8.15
N VAL A 696 -5.50 -0.68 8.71
CA VAL A 696 -6.78 -0.12 8.29
C VAL A 696 -6.63 1.38 7.96
N HIS A 697 -7.46 1.87 7.04
CA HIS A 697 -7.44 3.26 6.61
C HIS A 697 -7.93 4.21 7.70
N TYR A 698 -8.98 3.81 8.43
CA TYR A 698 -9.54 4.53 9.55
C TYR A 698 -9.37 3.71 10.83
N PRO A 699 -9.29 4.34 12.01
CA PRO A 699 -9.28 3.63 13.28
C PRO A 699 -10.36 2.55 13.36
N TYR A 700 -9.92 1.29 13.52
CA TYR A 700 -10.76 0.09 13.64
C TYR A 700 -11.71 -0.19 12.46
N ARG A 701 -11.50 0.41 11.27
CA ARG A 701 -12.43 0.28 10.14
C ARG A 701 -11.74 0.44 8.78
N VAL A 702 -12.24 -0.30 7.79
CA VAL A 702 -11.82 -0.25 6.38
C VAL A 702 -10.38 -0.75 6.20
N PHE A 703 -10.24 -2.01 5.80
CA PHE A 703 -8.95 -2.57 5.40
C PHE A 703 -8.33 -1.71 4.29
N CYS A 704 -7.12 -1.21 4.54
CA CYS A 704 -6.30 -0.54 3.55
C CYS A 704 -4.82 -0.66 3.91
N PRO A 705 -3.97 -1.12 2.99
CA PRO A 705 -2.56 -1.35 3.28
C PRO A 705 -1.68 -0.08 3.13
N ASP A 706 -2.25 1.14 3.22
CA ASP A 706 -1.47 2.39 3.19
C ASP A 706 -0.37 2.40 4.25
N LEU A 707 -0.75 2.12 5.51
CA LEU A 707 0.21 2.02 6.60
C LEU A 707 1.11 0.79 6.43
N LEU A 708 0.53 -0.37 6.09
CA LEU A 708 1.26 -1.62 5.94
C LEU A 708 2.43 -1.51 4.95
N GLY A 709 2.17 -1.01 3.73
CA GLY A 709 3.21 -0.81 2.71
C GLY A 709 4.22 0.30 3.05
N ALA A 710 3.79 1.29 3.85
CA ALA A 710 4.65 2.37 4.32
C ALA A 710 5.52 1.98 5.53
N MET A 711 5.17 0.95 6.31
CA MET A 711 5.89 0.56 7.53
C MET A 711 7.39 0.36 7.34
N PRO A 712 7.88 -0.30 6.25
CA PRO A 712 9.31 -0.41 6.06
C PRO A 712 9.98 0.95 5.84
N ALA A 713 9.37 1.86 5.06
CA ALA A 713 9.88 3.21 4.88
C ALA A 713 9.81 4.04 6.17
N ILE A 714 8.74 3.91 6.96
CA ILE A 714 8.58 4.58 8.26
C ILE A 714 9.76 4.28 9.18
N VAL A 715 10.10 2.99 9.31
CA VAL A 715 11.21 2.53 10.16
C VAL A 715 12.56 2.90 9.57
N LEU A 716 12.75 2.81 8.25
CA LEU A 716 14.04 3.15 7.64
C LEU A 716 14.34 4.65 7.69
N GLU A 717 13.37 5.53 7.43
CA GLU A 717 13.60 7.00 7.42
C GLU A 717 13.99 7.56 8.79
N MET A 718 13.57 6.94 9.91
CA MET A 718 14.06 7.34 11.24
C MET A 718 15.50 6.88 11.51
N LEU A 719 15.94 5.80 10.85
CA LEU A 719 17.27 5.19 11.01
C LEU A 719 18.30 5.73 10.03
N VAL A 720 17.91 6.02 8.79
CA VAL A 720 18.78 6.47 7.72
C VAL A 720 17.98 7.33 6.75
N TYR A 721 18.47 8.55 6.52
CA TYR A 721 18.05 9.38 5.40
C TYR A 721 19.17 9.41 4.35
N SER A 722 18.81 9.34 3.07
CA SER A 722 19.77 9.39 1.98
C SER A 722 19.25 10.20 0.81
N ASP A 723 20.17 10.91 0.16
CA ASP A 723 19.95 11.75 -1.01
C ASP A 723 21.26 11.81 -1.80
N GLU A 724 21.26 12.29 -3.04
CA GLU A 724 22.46 12.26 -3.89
C GLU A 724 23.67 12.93 -3.21
N GLY A 725 24.75 12.17 -3.04
CA GLY A 725 25.97 12.62 -2.35
C GLY A 725 25.85 12.81 -0.83
N PHE A 726 24.74 12.41 -0.21
CA PHE A 726 24.48 12.63 1.22
C PHE A 726 23.82 11.44 1.92
N ILE A 727 24.38 11.04 3.07
CA ILE A 727 23.81 10.04 3.97
C ILE A 727 23.71 10.64 5.36
N LYS A 728 22.59 10.46 6.05
CA LYS A 728 22.40 10.84 7.45
C LYS A 728 21.97 9.62 8.25
N LEU A 729 22.85 9.17 9.14
CA LEU A 729 22.67 7.99 9.96
C LEU A 729 22.06 8.35 11.32
N LEU A 730 21.06 7.59 11.74
CA LEU A 730 20.28 7.76 12.97
C LEU A 730 19.70 9.19 13.12
N PRO A 731 19.01 9.74 12.10
CA PRO A 731 18.53 11.12 12.12
C PRO A 731 17.47 11.42 13.18
N ALA A 732 16.60 10.45 13.49
CA ALA A 732 15.43 10.67 14.33
C ALA A 732 15.03 9.42 15.13
N VAL A 733 16.02 8.73 15.71
CA VAL A 733 15.78 7.46 16.44
C VAL A 733 15.32 7.75 17.88
N PRO A 734 14.14 7.27 18.31
CA PRO A 734 13.68 7.43 19.68
C PRO A 734 14.48 6.53 20.64
N GLY A 735 14.48 6.89 21.93
CA GLY A 735 15.15 6.10 22.96
C GLY A 735 14.63 4.66 23.08
N ASP A 736 13.35 4.43 22.74
CA ASP A 736 12.72 3.11 22.72
C ASP A 736 13.33 2.17 21.65
N LEU A 737 14.08 2.73 20.69
CA LEU A 737 14.82 2.02 19.64
C LEU A 737 16.34 2.27 19.80
N SER A 738 16.83 2.31 21.04
CA SER A 738 18.23 2.57 21.36
C SER A 738 19.22 1.53 20.79
N LYS A 739 18.72 0.37 20.36
CA LYS A 739 19.54 -0.71 19.84
C LYS A 739 18.87 -1.44 18.69
N GLY A 740 19.68 -1.83 17.71
CA GLY A 740 19.21 -2.68 16.63
C GLY A 740 20.26 -2.98 15.58
N ASN A 741 19.84 -3.77 14.60
CA ASN A 741 20.62 -4.06 13.39
C ASN A 741 19.74 -3.88 12.17
N LEU A 742 20.33 -3.39 11.09
CA LEU A 742 19.73 -3.23 9.78
C LEU A 742 20.66 -3.85 8.75
N GLU A 743 20.13 -4.71 7.89
CA GLU A 743 20.86 -5.30 6.77
C GLU A 743 20.11 -4.98 5.47
N GLY A 744 20.86 -4.68 4.41
CA GLY A 744 20.35 -4.65 3.05
C GLY A 744 19.55 -3.41 2.59
N MET A 745 19.74 -2.24 3.20
CA MET A 745 19.01 -1.03 2.79
C MET A 745 19.66 -0.37 1.57
N TRP A 746 18.87 -0.12 0.53
CA TRP A 746 19.32 0.64 -0.63
C TRP A 746 19.17 2.14 -0.38
N LEU A 747 20.15 2.91 -0.81
CA LEU A 747 20.25 4.35 -0.57
C LEU A 747 20.07 5.11 -1.87
N TYR A 748 19.44 6.28 -1.81
CA TYR A 748 19.28 7.21 -2.93
C TYR A 748 20.59 7.96 -3.27
N THR A 749 21.70 7.23 -3.33
CA THR A 749 23.10 7.70 -3.46
C THR A 749 23.92 6.80 -4.39
N PHE A 750 23.29 5.85 -5.08
CA PHE A 750 23.99 4.76 -5.79
C PHE A 750 24.84 3.87 -4.85
N ALA A 751 24.36 3.69 -3.62
CA ALA A 751 24.99 2.87 -2.59
C ALA A 751 23.96 2.04 -1.82
N LYS A 752 24.45 1.11 -1.01
CA LYS A 752 23.65 0.18 -0.21
C LYS A 752 24.31 0.00 1.16
N ILE A 753 23.55 0.11 2.23
CA ILE A 753 23.95 -0.38 3.54
C ILE A 753 23.87 -1.90 3.51
N GLU A 754 25.02 -2.56 3.51
CA GLU A 754 25.06 -4.02 3.66
C GLU A 754 24.67 -4.39 5.08
N LYS A 755 25.25 -3.69 6.06
CA LYS A 755 25.00 -3.89 7.49
C LYS A 755 25.12 -2.58 8.25
N MET A 756 24.30 -2.43 9.26
CA MET A 756 24.37 -1.35 10.24
C MET A 756 23.96 -1.90 11.59
N SER A 757 24.70 -1.54 12.64
CA SER A 757 24.33 -1.83 14.02
C SER A 757 24.48 -0.56 14.86
N TRP A 758 23.60 -0.37 15.83
CA TRP A 758 23.70 0.72 16.78
C TRP A 758 23.33 0.24 18.18
N ASP A 759 24.00 0.82 19.17
CA ASP A 759 23.72 0.63 20.59
C ASP A 759 24.01 1.97 21.27
N MET A 760 22.95 2.76 21.47
CA MET A 760 23.04 4.11 22.03
C MET A 760 23.53 4.09 23.48
N ASP A 761 23.22 3.04 24.24
CA ASP A 761 23.66 2.87 25.63
C ASP A 761 25.16 2.55 25.70
N ALA A 762 25.66 1.76 24.76
CA ALA A 762 27.10 1.50 24.61
C ALA A 762 27.86 2.68 23.99
N GLY A 763 27.15 3.66 23.39
CA GLY A 763 27.72 4.76 22.64
C GLY A 763 28.47 4.28 21.39
N LYS A 764 27.88 3.32 20.66
CA LYS A 764 28.52 2.70 19.49
C LYS A 764 27.56 2.57 18.31
N ALA A 765 28.07 2.83 17.11
CA ALA A 765 27.42 2.46 15.87
C ALA A 765 28.46 2.02 14.83
N GLU A 766 28.11 1.03 14.02
CA GLU A 766 28.95 0.48 12.96
C GLU A 766 28.11 0.37 11.70
N VAL A 767 28.66 0.72 10.54
CA VAL A 767 27.97 0.61 9.25
C VAL A 767 28.92 0.22 8.13
N GLU A 768 28.49 -0.74 7.32
CA GLU A 768 29.13 -1.20 6.10
C GLU A 768 28.33 -0.69 4.89
N ILE A 769 28.95 0.18 4.09
CA ILE A 769 28.29 0.81 2.93
C ILE A 769 29.00 0.33 1.66
N PHE A 770 28.26 -0.39 0.81
CA PHE A 770 28.66 -0.78 -0.54
C PHE A 770 28.33 0.31 -1.54
N SER A 771 29.26 0.65 -2.44
CA SER A 771 29.03 1.65 -3.50
C SER A 771 29.06 1.05 -4.90
N MET A 772 28.13 1.50 -5.75
CA MET A 772 28.01 1.04 -7.16
C MET A 772 28.88 1.84 -8.13
N GLU A 773 29.47 2.93 -7.67
CA GLU A 773 30.32 3.81 -8.47
C GLU A 773 31.44 4.48 -7.66
N ASP A 774 32.38 5.11 -8.35
CA ASP A 774 33.39 5.94 -7.68
C ASP A 774 32.74 7.29 -7.35
N GLN A 775 32.64 7.60 -6.06
CA GLN A 775 31.94 8.80 -5.59
C GLN A 775 32.46 9.29 -4.24
N VAL A 776 32.08 10.51 -3.88
CA VAL A 776 32.29 11.07 -2.54
C VAL A 776 30.93 11.34 -1.95
N ILE A 777 30.68 10.80 -0.75
CA ILE A 777 29.41 10.97 -0.06
C ILE A 777 29.70 11.65 1.26
N TYR A 778 28.98 12.73 1.57
CA TYR A 778 28.98 13.30 2.90
C TYR A 778 28.13 12.43 3.83
N VAL A 779 28.76 11.82 4.82
CA VAL A 779 28.09 10.97 5.82
C VAL A 779 27.95 11.75 7.12
N SER A 780 26.71 12.07 7.48
CA SER A 780 26.30 12.77 8.69
C SER A 780 25.88 11.79 9.79
N PHE A 781 26.28 12.08 11.02
CA PHE A 781 25.92 11.35 12.24
C PHE A 781 25.42 12.34 13.30
N PRO A 782 24.16 12.81 13.20
CA PRO A 782 23.57 13.85 14.06
C PRO A 782 23.49 13.51 15.56
N VAL A 783 23.65 12.24 15.93
CA VAL A 783 23.82 11.82 17.33
C VAL A 783 25.08 12.45 17.95
N GLY A 784 26.07 12.80 17.11
CA GLY A 784 27.38 13.28 17.50
C GLY A 784 28.32 12.14 17.85
N TYR A 785 29.64 12.35 17.72
CA TYR A 785 30.64 11.33 18.04
C TYR A 785 31.93 11.90 18.66
N LYS A 786 32.61 11.05 19.44
CA LYS A 786 33.93 11.30 20.02
C LYS A 786 35.06 10.82 19.09
N GLU A 787 34.89 9.63 18.51
CA GLU A 787 35.79 9.04 17.52
C GLU A 787 34.98 8.50 16.34
N MET A 788 35.47 8.73 15.13
CA MET A 788 34.99 8.09 13.91
C MET A 788 36.17 7.39 13.24
N ARG A 789 35.97 6.14 12.80
CA ARG A 789 36.96 5.40 12.01
C ARG A 789 36.40 5.05 10.66
N VAL A 790 37.24 5.17 9.64
CA VAL A 790 36.97 4.75 8.26
C VAL A 790 37.98 3.67 7.90
N ASP A 791 37.51 2.45 7.64
CA ASP A 791 38.33 1.25 7.42
C ASP A 791 39.43 1.08 8.50
N GLY A 792 39.03 1.27 9.77
CA GLY A 792 39.87 1.15 10.95
C GLY A 792 40.83 2.35 11.22
N LYS A 793 40.92 3.31 10.29
CA LYS A 793 41.75 4.52 10.46
C LYS A 793 40.94 5.62 11.14
N LEU A 794 41.51 6.26 12.16
CA LEU A 794 40.88 7.40 12.82
C LEU A 794 40.72 8.55 11.82
N TYR A 795 39.50 9.08 11.72
CA TYR A 795 39.16 10.21 10.88
C TYR A 795 39.21 11.50 11.71
N ASP A 796 39.75 12.58 11.14
CA ASP A 796 39.83 13.86 11.85
C ASP A 796 38.44 14.44 12.09
N LYS A 797 38.22 14.97 13.29
CA LYS A 797 36.91 15.38 13.81
C LYS A 797 36.34 16.55 13.02
N ASP A 798 35.27 16.32 12.27
CA ASP A 798 34.25 17.33 12.00
C ASP A 798 33.11 17.17 13.02
N GLU A 799 32.36 18.23 13.32
CA GLU A 799 31.49 18.21 14.51
C GLU A 799 30.38 17.15 14.44
N ASN A 800 29.91 16.75 13.24
CA ASN A 800 28.83 15.76 13.08
C ASN A 800 28.85 14.96 11.75
N GLY A 801 29.93 14.94 10.97
CA GLY A 801 29.96 14.19 9.69
C GLY A 801 31.31 14.18 8.99
N ALA A 802 31.38 13.69 7.75
CA ALA A 802 32.58 13.73 6.93
C ALA A 802 32.30 13.39 5.45
N ASP A 803 33.06 13.99 4.53
CA ASP A 803 33.17 13.50 3.15
C ASP A 803 33.97 12.21 3.09
N ILE A 804 33.35 11.12 2.64
CA ILE A 804 33.95 9.79 2.54
C ILE A 804 34.13 9.41 1.07
N GLU A 805 35.34 9.01 0.70
CA GLU A 805 35.62 8.48 -0.64
C GLU A 805 35.16 7.01 -0.75
N PHE A 806 34.28 6.76 -1.70
CA PHE A 806 33.83 5.42 -2.07
C PHE A 806 34.44 5.00 -3.40
N LYS A 807 34.80 3.71 -3.49
CA LYS A 807 35.20 3.08 -4.75
C LYS A 807 34.11 2.17 -5.25
N LYS A 808 33.95 2.14 -6.57
CA LYS A 808 33.02 1.25 -7.24
C LYS A 808 33.26 -0.20 -6.82
N ASN A 809 32.17 -0.89 -6.46
CA ASN A 809 32.15 -2.27 -6.02
C ASN A 809 33.01 -2.54 -4.76
N ALA A 810 33.20 -1.52 -3.91
CA ALA A 810 33.87 -1.66 -2.63
C ALA A 810 32.90 -1.37 -1.48
N VAL A 811 33.21 -1.95 -0.32
CA VAL A 811 32.55 -1.67 0.95
C VAL A 811 33.46 -0.77 1.77
N VAL A 812 32.91 0.30 2.34
CA VAL A 812 33.58 1.13 3.35
C VAL A 812 32.98 0.82 4.70
N HIS A 813 33.83 0.61 5.70
CA HIS A 813 33.42 0.40 7.08
C HIS A 813 33.56 1.69 7.89
N LEU A 814 32.46 2.17 8.47
CA LEU A 814 32.43 3.31 9.37
C LEU A 814 32.11 2.85 10.79
N GLU A 815 32.93 3.27 11.75
CA GLU A 815 32.72 2.99 13.18
C GLU A 815 32.62 4.32 13.93
N TYR A 816 31.60 4.47 14.77
CA TYR A 816 31.34 5.63 15.61
C TYR A 816 31.40 5.23 17.09
N LEU A 817 32.17 5.99 17.88
CA LEU A 817 32.15 5.95 19.34
C LEU A 817 31.64 7.30 19.85
N PHE A 818 30.54 7.35 20.61
CA PHE A 818 29.87 8.59 21.03
C PHE A 818 29.59 8.74 22.52
#